data_AF-A0A2N1JDT6-F1
#
_entry.id   AF-A0A2N1JDT6-F1
#
_cell.length_a   1.000
_cell.length_b   1.000
_cell.length_c   1.000
_cell.angle_alpha   90.00
_cell.angle_beta   90.00
_cell.angle_gamma   90.00
#
_symmetry.space_group_name_H-M   'P 1'
#
loop_
_entity.id
_entity.type
_entity.pdbx_description
1 polymer ?
#
loop_
_entity_poly.entity_id
_entity_poly.type
_entity_poly.pdbx_seq_one_letter_code
_entity_poly.pdbx_strand_id
1 'polypeptide(L)'
;MACTLEVVDIACWNQAPYLHVEKEHSQDPASLHMQDDVAQLVTPYDAEGAAKVQRFLRPVDRARAFVARLLPRVWYASQGTTWGMIKICTTKAGRPFAAAPPSIVDTDFNMSHDGDFVVLATYKGSDACIGVDVMEMKLPVFEPSVASFVETMRMCMTDREYAWVQEAADNDALQRLMRLWTYKEAYTKSLGLGLGCDFKRVEIPFWAQDWVVLRDDEPQRNVVFAEYILSREHGMPSLAVIALTSAHENALSSDLVRNLPLTVHNYTQLLRIARSLTRVYFAQNTRTYADARKVWKQPRPVRPNDQFRQFLEDKGFIAAVVEPPQNVAGQTSRRTRLPPSKAMAMAKASKALRMQAKQDASTSDAVEAKQPSSLPLSAARPLDNGLPEVVAVTTAQSYNFDVLLSSGRLPATWRWLEDREVIYIPSWPSATEGEEGQGSAFIFRSGCYVTWGMSSEDKAALYKNVLCGASAPVEQDRYAVAGDEAMDYVYLPEERTRIVGDLIVVGKPPQDTGRKQSATPFLLQAQLAFSQGVAASARLSVQELALSEYLASVSPIPGELQLRGRVPLGRREVIRKMGTLLSLRQRINLDTDNFVDDPELYWENGMMESLYRSTCHALDMKPRFDALNEKLNHCEHLLGVLRALLTEESSHRMELIIIYLIAFEVGMALVSHEYVPTPLALWRAVLGDANT
;
A
#
# COMPACT_ATOMS: atom_id res chain seq x y z
N MET A 1 -17.11 21.26 -34.48
CA MET A 1 -16.11 22.01 -33.68
C MET A 1 -14.95 21.07 -33.40
N ALA A 2 -13.73 21.53 -33.64
CA ALA A 2 -12.55 20.69 -33.59
C ALA A 2 -12.06 20.44 -32.18
N CYS A 3 -12.34 21.31 -31.20
CA CYS A 3 -11.92 21.11 -29.81
C CYS A 3 -13.05 21.48 -28.84
N THR A 4 -13.19 20.78 -27.71
CA THR A 4 -14.22 21.03 -26.69
C THR A 4 -13.67 20.82 -25.28
N LEU A 5 -14.22 21.55 -24.30
CA LEU A 5 -13.91 21.39 -22.87
C LEU A 5 -15.18 21.05 -22.08
N GLU A 6 -15.17 19.89 -21.44
CA GLU A 6 -16.21 19.42 -20.52
C GLU A 6 -15.70 19.54 -19.09
N VAL A 7 -16.49 20.16 -18.20
CA VAL A 7 -16.14 20.37 -16.79
C VAL A 7 -17.23 19.78 -15.92
N VAL A 8 -16.84 19.02 -14.90
CA VAL A 8 -17.76 18.47 -13.90
C VAL A 8 -17.43 19.04 -12.52
N ASP A 9 -18.39 19.76 -11.95
CA ASP A 9 -18.36 20.24 -10.57
C ASP A 9 -18.76 19.10 -9.62
N ILE A 10 -17.82 18.70 -8.77
CA ILE A 10 -17.94 17.67 -7.74
C ILE A 10 -17.85 18.23 -6.32
N ALA A 11 -18.04 19.54 -6.13
CA ALA A 11 -17.92 20.21 -4.82
C ALA A 11 -18.83 19.62 -3.72
N CYS A 12 -19.92 18.95 -4.09
CA CYS A 12 -20.75 18.21 -3.13
C CYS A 12 -20.00 17.10 -2.37
N TRP A 13 -18.84 16.66 -2.87
CA TRP A 13 -17.96 15.67 -2.24
C TRP A 13 -16.77 16.27 -1.50
N ASN A 14 -16.52 17.58 -1.65
CA ASN A 14 -15.36 18.28 -1.10
C ASN A 14 -15.75 19.15 0.13
N GLN A 15 -16.53 18.59 1.05
CA GLN A 15 -17.09 19.31 2.20
C GLN A 15 -16.29 19.16 3.50
N ALA A 16 -15.27 18.30 3.54
CA ALA A 16 -14.44 18.06 4.73
C ALA A 16 -13.01 18.61 4.55
N PRO A 17 -12.44 19.34 5.53
CA PRO A 17 -11.09 19.85 5.45
C PRO A 17 -10.05 18.71 5.40
N TYR A 18 -8.96 18.92 4.65
CA TYR A 18 -7.85 17.98 4.43
C TYR A 18 -7.12 17.50 5.72
N LEU A 19 -7.48 18.04 6.88
CA LEU A 19 -6.79 17.87 8.16
C LEU A 19 -7.43 16.86 9.12
N HIS A 20 -8.66 16.41 8.89
CA HIS A 20 -9.31 15.44 9.78
C HIS A 20 -9.39 14.06 9.15
N VAL A 21 -8.42 13.21 9.50
CA VAL A 21 -8.56 11.75 9.38
C VAL A 21 -9.33 11.27 10.61
N GLU A 22 -10.63 11.50 10.64
CA GLU A 22 -11.47 10.80 11.60
C GLU A 22 -11.70 9.38 11.09
N LYS A 23 -10.94 8.45 11.67
CA LYS A 23 -11.29 7.03 11.74
C LYS A 23 -12.52 6.90 12.63
N GLU A 24 -13.72 7.22 12.14
CA GLU A 24 -14.92 6.81 12.85
C GLU A 24 -16.12 6.57 11.94
N HIS A 25 -16.86 5.53 12.32
CA HIS A 25 -18.00 4.97 11.62
C HIS A 25 -19.15 5.98 11.50
N SER A 26 -19.20 6.73 10.39
CA SER A 26 -20.46 7.23 9.86
C SER A 26 -20.59 6.80 8.40
N GLN A 27 -21.51 5.87 8.14
CA GLN A 27 -21.94 5.55 6.78
C GLN A 27 -22.73 6.74 6.26
N ASP A 28 -22.02 7.72 5.69
CA ASP A 28 -22.63 8.87 5.04
C ASP A 28 -23.48 8.35 3.85
N PRO A 29 -24.80 8.61 3.78
CA PRO A 29 -25.69 8.04 2.75
C PRO A 29 -25.22 8.30 1.32
N ALA A 30 -24.50 9.40 1.07
CA ALA A 30 -23.86 9.67 -0.21
C ALA A 30 -22.85 8.56 -0.62
N SER A 31 -22.05 8.07 0.33
CA SER A 31 -21.03 7.04 0.10
C SER A 31 -21.61 5.68 -0.30
N LEU A 32 -22.79 5.32 0.22
CA LEU A 32 -23.51 4.11 -0.18
C LEU A 32 -24.03 4.22 -1.63
N HIS A 33 -24.60 5.37 -2.01
CA HIS A 33 -25.10 5.59 -3.37
C HIS A 33 -24.00 5.56 -4.43
N MET A 34 -22.78 6.00 -4.09
CA MET A 34 -21.64 5.94 -5.02
C MET A 34 -21.20 4.50 -5.32
N GLN A 35 -21.26 3.58 -4.34
CA GLN A 35 -20.94 2.17 -4.60
C GLN A 35 -21.93 1.55 -5.59
N ASP A 36 -23.22 1.85 -5.43
CA ASP A 36 -24.25 1.44 -6.37
C ASP A 36 -24.03 2.04 -7.77
N ASP A 37 -23.66 3.33 -7.84
CA ASP A 37 -23.38 4.01 -9.11
C ASP A 37 -22.16 3.41 -9.83
N VAL A 38 -21.09 3.09 -9.11
CA VAL A 38 -19.91 2.39 -9.64
C VAL A 38 -20.27 0.98 -10.12
N ALA A 39 -21.08 0.25 -9.35
CA ALA A 39 -21.59 -1.07 -9.72
C ALA A 39 -22.43 -1.04 -11.00
N GLN A 40 -23.23 0.02 -11.19
CA GLN A 40 -24.15 0.13 -12.32
C GLN A 40 -23.50 0.67 -13.60
N LEU A 41 -22.64 1.69 -13.48
CA LEU A 41 -22.17 2.47 -14.64
C LEU A 41 -20.75 2.10 -15.10
N VAL A 42 -19.90 1.58 -14.20
CA VAL A 42 -18.48 1.31 -14.51
C VAL A 42 -18.17 -0.19 -14.47
N THR A 43 -18.55 -0.88 -13.40
CA THR A 43 -18.24 -2.31 -13.18
C THR A 43 -18.58 -3.25 -14.35
N PRO A 44 -19.70 -3.08 -15.09
CA PRO A 44 -20.03 -3.98 -16.20
C PRO A 44 -19.03 -3.94 -17.36
N TYR A 45 -18.18 -2.93 -17.43
CA TYR A 45 -17.28 -2.70 -18.57
C TYR A 45 -15.82 -2.47 -18.19
N ASP A 46 -15.55 -2.11 -16.93
CA ASP A 46 -14.22 -1.87 -16.38
C ASP A 46 -14.20 -2.28 -14.89
N ALA A 47 -14.21 -3.60 -14.65
CA ALA A 47 -14.23 -4.16 -13.30
C ALA A 47 -12.94 -3.81 -12.52
N GLU A 48 -11.79 -3.78 -13.20
CA GLU A 48 -10.51 -3.40 -12.60
C GLU A 48 -10.52 -1.90 -12.21
N GLY A 49 -11.02 -1.03 -13.09
CA GLY A 49 -11.19 0.39 -12.79
C GLY A 49 -12.20 0.66 -11.69
N ALA A 50 -13.30 -0.10 -11.63
CA ALA A 50 -14.26 -0.04 -10.53
C ALA A 50 -13.61 -0.41 -9.19
N ALA A 51 -12.78 -1.47 -9.15
CA ALA A 51 -12.00 -1.83 -7.97
C ALA A 51 -11.00 -0.71 -7.58
N LYS A 52 -10.32 -0.09 -8.56
CA LYS A 52 -9.42 1.06 -8.31
C LYS A 52 -10.16 2.25 -7.71
N VAL A 53 -11.36 2.56 -8.19
CA VAL A 53 -12.20 3.63 -7.61
C VAL A 53 -12.52 3.31 -6.14
N GLN A 54 -12.83 2.06 -5.80
CA GLN A 54 -13.16 1.67 -4.43
C GLN A 54 -11.97 1.69 -3.46
N ARG A 55 -10.73 1.61 -3.96
CA ARG A 55 -9.50 1.65 -3.14
C ARG A 55 -9.16 3.03 -2.58
N PHE A 56 -9.67 4.13 -3.16
CA PHE A 56 -9.37 5.46 -2.63
C PHE A 56 -10.01 5.66 -1.25
N LEU A 57 -9.18 6.09 -0.29
CA LEU A 57 -9.59 6.28 1.09
C LEU A 57 -10.58 7.44 1.26
N ARG A 58 -10.35 8.55 0.54
CA ARG A 58 -11.15 9.78 0.67
C ARG A 58 -12.35 9.77 -0.28
N PRO A 59 -13.55 10.17 0.18
CA PRO A 59 -14.73 10.25 -0.68
C PRO A 59 -14.56 11.16 -1.91
N VAL A 60 -13.88 12.31 -1.76
CA VAL A 60 -13.63 13.23 -2.89
C VAL A 60 -12.75 12.61 -3.97
N ASP A 61 -11.70 11.86 -3.59
CA ASP A 61 -10.81 11.19 -4.55
C ASP A 61 -11.52 10.02 -5.24
N ARG A 62 -12.39 9.30 -4.51
CA ARG A 62 -13.31 8.32 -5.14
C ARG A 62 -14.20 8.99 -6.17
N ALA A 63 -14.78 10.16 -5.86
CA ALA A 63 -15.63 10.91 -6.78
C ALA A 63 -14.86 11.35 -8.03
N ARG A 64 -13.66 11.93 -7.87
CA ARG A 64 -12.77 12.31 -8.98
C ARG A 64 -12.44 11.11 -9.86
N ALA A 65 -12.02 10.00 -9.27
CA ALA A 65 -11.65 8.78 -9.99
C ALA A 65 -12.85 8.13 -10.71
N PHE A 66 -14.05 8.21 -10.13
CA PHE A 66 -15.29 7.74 -10.72
C PHE A 66 -15.72 8.61 -11.91
N VAL A 67 -15.78 9.93 -11.71
CA VAL A 67 -16.13 10.90 -12.77
C VAL A 67 -15.11 10.84 -13.90
N ALA A 68 -13.82 10.72 -13.60
CA ALA A 68 -12.78 10.60 -14.61
C ALA A 68 -12.96 9.37 -15.53
N ARG A 69 -13.54 8.28 -15.01
CA ARG A 69 -13.85 7.08 -15.82
C ARG A 69 -15.17 7.19 -16.56
N LEU A 70 -16.13 7.90 -15.99
CA LEU A 70 -17.47 8.04 -16.54
C LEU A 70 -17.54 9.09 -17.65
N LEU A 71 -16.86 10.23 -17.47
CA LEU A 71 -17.00 11.42 -18.31
C LEU A 71 -16.65 11.18 -19.79
N PRO A 72 -15.54 10.51 -20.16
CA PRO A 72 -15.25 10.23 -21.56
C PRO A 72 -16.28 9.32 -22.20
N ARG A 73 -16.80 8.33 -21.45
CA ARG A 73 -17.85 7.42 -21.95
C ARG A 73 -19.14 8.18 -22.22
N VAL A 74 -19.53 9.08 -21.31
CA VAL A 74 -20.71 9.93 -21.50
C VAL A 74 -20.52 10.82 -22.73
N TRP A 75 -19.33 11.39 -22.92
CA TRP A 75 -19.03 12.22 -24.09
C TRP A 75 -19.12 11.41 -25.39
N TYR A 76 -18.43 10.27 -25.51
CA TYR A 76 -18.51 9.43 -26.72
C TYR A 76 -19.94 8.98 -27.02
N ALA A 77 -20.70 8.63 -25.98
CA ALA A 77 -22.09 8.23 -26.11
C ALA A 77 -23.01 9.39 -26.54
N SER A 78 -22.73 10.63 -26.09
CA SER A 78 -23.46 11.82 -26.56
C SER A 78 -23.15 12.16 -28.02
N GLN A 79 -21.97 11.78 -28.51
CA GLN A 79 -21.60 11.87 -29.94
C GLN A 79 -22.24 10.77 -30.81
N GLY A 80 -23.09 9.91 -30.26
CA GLY A 80 -23.81 8.87 -30.99
C GLY A 80 -23.15 7.49 -30.97
N THR A 81 -22.11 7.29 -30.15
CA THR A 81 -21.52 5.95 -29.96
C THR A 81 -22.35 5.09 -29.03
N THR A 82 -22.50 3.80 -29.36
CA THR A 82 -23.13 2.83 -28.47
C THR A 82 -22.32 2.62 -27.18
N TRP A 83 -22.96 2.76 -26.03
CA TRP A 83 -22.32 2.68 -24.70
C TRP A 83 -21.39 1.47 -24.50
N GLY A 84 -21.82 0.28 -24.92
CA GLY A 84 -21.03 -0.96 -24.79
C GLY A 84 -19.84 -1.10 -25.74
N MET A 85 -19.76 -0.28 -26.79
CA MET A 85 -18.64 -0.30 -27.75
C MET A 85 -17.48 0.61 -27.32
N ILE A 86 -17.69 1.47 -26.34
CA ILE A 86 -16.68 2.43 -25.87
C ILE A 86 -15.67 1.68 -25.01
N LYS A 87 -14.46 1.49 -25.56
CA LYS A 87 -13.34 0.89 -24.84
C LYS A 87 -12.26 1.92 -24.63
N ILE A 88 -12.00 2.28 -23.39
CA ILE A 88 -10.91 3.19 -23.00
C ILE A 88 -9.73 2.32 -22.56
N CYS A 89 -8.58 2.54 -23.19
CA CYS A 89 -7.31 1.89 -22.89
C CYS A 89 -6.32 2.94 -22.39
N THR A 90 -5.16 2.50 -21.90
CA THR A 90 -4.07 3.38 -21.48
C THR A 90 -2.81 3.06 -22.28
N THR A 91 -2.03 4.08 -22.62
CA THR A 91 -0.71 3.90 -23.23
C THR A 91 0.28 3.35 -22.20
N LYS A 92 1.48 2.92 -22.64
CA LYS A 92 2.56 2.51 -21.73
C LYS A 92 2.94 3.60 -20.72
N ALA A 93 2.80 4.87 -21.09
CA ALA A 93 3.04 6.02 -20.22
C ALA A 93 1.83 6.39 -19.34
N GLY A 94 0.75 5.60 -19.36
CA GLY A 94 -0.44 5.80 -18.52
C GLY A 94 -1.49 6.75 -19.08
N ARG A 95 -1.30 7.32 -20.29
CA ARG A 95 -2.25 8.25 -20.91
C ARG A 95 -3.50 7.50 -21.43
N PRO A 96 -4.73 7.89 -21.06
CA PRO A 96 -5.94 7.25 -21.57
C PRO A 96 -6.20 7.60 -23.04
N PHE A 97 -6.71 6.64 -23.81
CA PHE A 97 -7.17 6.82 -25.19
C PHE A 97 -8.35 5.88 -25.50
N ALA A 98 -9.17 6.22 -26.48
CA ALA A 98 -10.29 5.38 -26.91
C ALA A 98 -9.81 4.37 -27.97
N ALA A 99 -9.96 3.08 -27.69
CA ALA A 99 -9.60 2.00 -28.61
C ALA A 99 -10.75 1.60 -29.57
N ALA A 100 -12.00 1.90 -29.21
CA ALA A 100 -13.20 1.64 -30.03
C ALA A 100 -14.33 2.61 -29.64
N PRO A 101 -15.23 3.00 -30.58
CA PRO A 101 -15.46 2.45 -31.93
C PRO A 101 -14.72 3.15 -33.11
N PRO A 102 -14.69 2.53 -34.32
CA PRO A 102 -14.04 3.04 -35.54
C PRO A 102 -14.75 4.21 -36.26
N SER A 103 -15.80 4.79 -35.69
CA SER A 103 -16.52 5.93 -36.30
C SER A 103 -16.04 7.30 -35.81
N ILE A 104 -15.25 7.32 -34.72
CA ILE A 104 -14.67 8.53 -34.10
C ILE A 104 -13.15 8.31 -33.95
N VAL A 105 -12.50 7.84 -35.02
CA VAL A 105 -11.08 7.42 -35.01
C VAL A 105 -10.14 8.61 -34.84
N ASP A 106 -10.55 9.77 -35.32
CA ASP A 106 -9.76 10.99 -35.26
C ASP A 106 -10.16 11.84 -34.04
N THR A 107 -10.31 11.25 -32.86
CA THR A 107 -10.52 12.03 -31.64
C THR A 107 -9.57 11.66 -30.54
N ASP A 108 -8.73 12.63 -30.19
CA ASP A 108 -7.85 12.57 -29.04
C ASP A 108 -8.51 13.26 -27.84
N PHE A 109 -8.23 12.78 -26.64
CA PHE A 109 -8.72 13.39 -25.41
C PHE A 109 -7.72 13.33 -24.28
N ASN A 110 -7.87 14.25 -23.33
CA ASN A 110 -7.09 14.26 -22.10
C ASN A 110 -7.94 14.75 -20.92
N MET A 111 -7.53 14.40 -19.71
CA MET A 111 -8.28 14.68 -18.51
C MET A 111 -7.36 15.12 -17.37
N SER A 112 -7.90 15.98 -16.51
CA SER A 112 -7.27 16.31 -15.23
C SER A 112 -8.34 16.52 -14.17
N HIS A 113 -7.95 16.48 -12.90
CA HIS A 113 -8.84 16.75 -11.78
C HIS A 113 -8.06 17.39 -10.64
N ASP A 114 -8.61 18.43 -10.05
CA ASP A 114 -8.11 19.04 -8.83
C ASP A 114 -9.20 19.90 -8.18
N GLY A 115 -9.10 20.11 -6.87
CA GLY A 115 -10.13 20.82 -6.10
C GLY A 115 -11.53 20.24 -6.36
N ASP A 116 -12.46 21.10 -6.76
CA ASP A 116 -13.86 20.76 -7.02
C ASP A 116 -14.14 20.30 -8.45
N PHE A 117 -13.13 20.26 -9.34
CA PHE A 117 -13.37 20.10 -10.77
C PHE A 117 -12.70 18.86 -11.35
N VAL A 118 -13.42 18.18 -12.23
CA VAL A 118 -12.88 17.18 -13.16
C VAL A 118 -13.09 17.70 -14.57
N VAL A 119 -12.01 17.79 -15.35
CA VAL A 119 -12.04 18.35 -16.71
C VAL A 119 -11.69 17.30 -17.75
N LEU A 120 -12.35 17.36 -18.90
CA LEU A 120 -12.09 16.55 -20.10
C LEU A 120 -11.97 17.49 -21.28
N ALA A 121 -10.81 17.50 -21.93
CA ALA A 121 -10.61 18.19 -23.19
C ALA A 121 -10.59 17.16 -24.32
N THR A 122 -11.28 17.45 -25.43
CA THR A 122 -11.30 16.59 -26.62
C THR A 122 -10.93 17.38 -27.87
N TYR A 123 -10.21 16.74 -28.78
CA TYR A 123 -9.84 17.28 -30.08
C TYR A 123 -10.24 16.29 -31.19
N LYS A 124 -11.02 16.76 -32.17
CA LYS A 124 -11.42 16.03 -33.37
C LYS A 124 -10.45 16.37 -34.51
N GLY A 125 -9.42 15.54 -34.64
CA GLY A 125 -8.39 15.57 -35.67
C GLY A 125 -7.28 14.57 -35.33
N SER A 126 -6.54 14.11 -36.34
CA SER A 126 -5.39 13.20 -36.18
C SER A 126 -4.04 13.92 -36.32
N ASP A 127 -4.07 15.23 -36.54
CA ASP A 127 -2.94 16.11 -36.81
C ASP A 127 -2.33 16.76 -35.54
N ALA A 128 -3.00 16.62 -34.39
CA ALA A 128 -2.55 17.16 -33.13
C ALA A 128 -3.00 16.31 -31.93
N CYS A 129 -2.26 16.45 -30.84
CA CYS A 129 -2.57 15.84 -29.56
C CYS A 129 -2.97 16.92 -28.54
N ILE A 130 -3.98 16.61 -27.72
CA ILE A 130 -4.51 17.51 -26.69
C ILE A 130 -4.04 17.08 -25.29
N GLY A 131 -3.72 18.06 -24.46
CA GLY A 131 -3.45 17.92 -23.04
C GLY A 131 -4.28 18.94 -22.26
N VAL A 132 -4.73 18.58 -21.07
CA VAL A 132 -5.43 19.50 -20.17
C VAL A 132 -4.93 19.32 -18.76
N ASP A 133 -4.81 20.42 -18.04
CA ASP A 133 -4.59 20.41 -16.62
C ASP A 133 -5.53 21.36 -15.89
N VAL A 134 -5.87 21.05 -14.63
CA VAL A 134 -6.67 21.91 -13.76
C VAL A 134 -6.05 21.93 -12.39
N MET A 135 -5.95 23.10 -11.78
CA MET A 135 -5.40 23.26 -10.44
C MET A 135 -6.16 24.31 -9.63
N GLU A 136 -6.48 23.99 -8.37
CA GLU A 136 -7.07 24.92 -7.41
C GLU A 136 -6.02 25.93 -6.95
N MET A 137 -6.32 27.23 -7.01
CA MET A 137 -5.38 28.30 -6.68
C MET A 137 -5.27 28.50 -5.17
N LYS A 138 -4.75 27.49 -4.47
CA LYS A 138 -4.69 27.43 -3.01
C LYS A 138 -3.35 26.87 -2.52
N LEU A 139 -2.81 27.45 -1.46
CA LEU A 139 -1.60 26.92 -0.81
C LEU A 139 -1.90 25.53 -0.21
N PRO A 140 -1.08 24.51 -0.49
CA PRO A 140 -1.24 23.20 0.12
C PRO A 140 -1.19 23.28 1.65
N VAL A 141 -2.06 22.53 2.33
CA VAL A 141 -2.27 22.65 3.78
C VAL A 141 -1.03 22.28 4.62
N PHE A 142 -0.12 21.48 4.04
CA PHE A 142 1.13 21.08 4.69
C PHE A 142 2.28 22.09 4.49
N GLU A 143 2.11 23.09 3.61
CA GLU A 143 3.14 24.10 3.37
C GLU A 143 2.97 25.29 4.33
N PRO A 144 4.03 25.70 5.04
CA PRO A 144 3.94 26.77 6.03
C PRO A 144 3.81 28.16 5.40
N SER A 145 4.26 28.37 4.16
CA SER A 145 4.18 29.65 3.45
C SER A 145 4.32 29.47 1.94
N VAL A 146 3.95 30.50 1.16
CA VAL A 146 4.17 30.52 -0.29
C VAL A 146 5.65 30.41 -0.63
N ALA A 147 6.53 31.10 0.11
CA ALA A 147 7.97 31.04 -0.11
C ALA A 147 8.54 29.62 0.08
N SER A 148 8.09 28.91 1.12
CA SER A 148 8.43 27.49 1.33
C SER A 148 7.97 26.65 0.15
N PHE A 149 6.73 26.85 -0.31
CA PHE A 149 6.18 26.08 -1.41
C PHE A 149 6.90 26.35 -2.75
N VAL A 150 7.27 27.60 -3.03
CA VAL A 150 8.09 27.97 -4.20
C VAL A 150 9.45 27.26 -4.16
N GLU A 151 10.07 27.15 -2.98
CA GLU A 151 11.33 26.42 -2.80
C GLU A 151 11.17 24.91 -2.97
N THR A 152 10.13 24.31 -2.39
CA THR A 152 9.78 22.89 -2.60
C THR A 152 9.62 22.58 -4.09
N MET A 153 9.00 23.49 -4.84
CA MET A 153 8.71 23.32 -6.27
C MET A 153 9.88 23.73 -7.19
N ARG A 154 11.04 24.13 -6.63
CA ARG A 154 12.21 24.58 -7.41
C ARG A 154 12.68 23.58 -8.46
N MET A 155 12.55 22.29 -8.16
CA MET A 155 12.96 21.22 -9.08
C MET A 155 12.13 21.17 -10.37
N CYS A 156 10.96 21.81 -10.40
CA CYS A 156 10.04 21.82 -11.54
C CYS A 156 10.14 23.08 -12.41
N MET A 157 11.06 24.00 -12.09
CA MET A 157 11.23 25.29 -12.74
C MET A 157 12.65 25.50 -13.28
N THR A 158 12.76 26.21 -14.39
CA THR A 158 14.04 26.77 -14.85
C THR A 158 14.47 27.91 -13.93
N ASP A 159 15.73 28.31 -14.03
CA ASP A 159 16.28 29.40 -13.21
C ASP A 159 15.59 30.73 -13.50
N ARG A 160 15.19 30.96 -14.76
CA ARG A 160 14.47 32.17 -15.18
C ARG A 160 13.02 32.17 -14.70
N GLU A 161 12.34 31.03 -14.78
CA GLU A 161 10.98 30.88 -14.26
C GLU A 161 10.93 31.06 -12.74
N TYR A 162 11.90 30.49 -12.03
CA TYR A 162 12.01 30.66 -10.59
C TYR A 162 12.24 32.13 -10.20
N ALA A 163 13.14 32.84 -10.91
CA ALA A 163 13.34 34.27 -10.70
C ALA A 163 12.04 35.05 -10.95
N TRP A 164 11.31 34.75 -12.03
CA TRP A 164 10.04 35.39 -12.34
C TRP A 164 8.95 35.14 -11.29
N VAL A 165 8.91 33.95 -10.67
CA VAL A 165 8.00 33.66 -9.56
C VAL A 165 8.41 34.42 -8.30
N GLN A 166 9.71 34.49 -7.98
CA GLN A 166 10.22 35.17 -6.79
C GLN A 166 10.11 36.70 -6.83
N GLU A 167 10.11 37.30 -8.02
CA GLU A 167 9.93 38.75 -8.18
C GLU A 167 8.52 39.24 -7.79
N ALA A 168 7.57 38.33 -7.61
CA ALA A 168 6.19 38.65 -7.25
C ALA A 168 5.98 38.77 -5.74
N ALA A 169 5.01 39.59 -5.32
CA ALA A 169 4.52 39.57 -3.94
C ALA A 169 3.84 38.21 -3.62
N ASP A 170 3.78 37.79 -2.36
CA ASP A 170 3.38 36.43 -1.95
C ASP A 170 2.10 35.87 -2.62
N ASN A 171 1.02 36.64 -2.68
CA ASN A 171 -0.22 36.18 -3.33
C ASN A 171 -0.07 36.02 -4.86
N ASP A 172 0.71 36.89 -5.48
CA ASP A 172 0.99 36.83 -6.92
C ASP A 172 2.02 35.73 -7.23
N ALA A 173 2.95 35.45 -6.32
CA ALA A 173 3.93 34.38 -6.43
C ALA A 173 3.25 33.01 -6.47
N LEU A 174 2.27 32.78 -5.57
CA LEU A 174 1.46 31.57 -5.61
C LEU A 174 0.71 31.45 -6.94
N GLN A 175 0.11 32.55 -7.43
CA GLN A 175 -0.60 32.52 -8.71
C GLN A 175 0.33 32.24 -9.89
N ARG A 176 1.51 32.85 -9.93
CA ARG A 176 2.52 32.63 -10.98
C ARG A 176 3.02 31.18 -10.96
N LEU A 177 3.33 30.65 -9.78
CA LEU A 177 3.77 29.26 -9.61
C LEU A 177 2.69 28.29 -10.09
N MET A 178 1.45 28.48 -9.62
CA MET A 178 0.34 27.60 -9.97
C MET A 178 0.05 27.66 -11.47
N ARG A 179 0.06 28.85 -12.06
CA ARG A 179 -0.09 29.04 -13.50
C ARG A 179 1.00 28.33 -14.29
N LEU A 180 2.26 28.48 -13.88
CA LEU A 180 3.38 27.84 -14.55
C LEU A 180 3.26 26.31 -14.54
N TRP A 181 2.91 25.75 -13.40
CA TRP A 181 2.67 24.32 -13.25
C TRP A 181 1.57 23.84 -14.18
N THR A 182 0.39 24.47 -14.16
CA THR A 182 -0.76 24.03 -14.98
C THR A 182 -0.44 24.08 -16.48
N TYR A 183 0.31 25.08 -16.94
CA TYR A 183 0.76 25.14 -18.34
C TYR A 183 1.76 24.03 -18.69
N LYS A 184 2.77 23.79 -17.84
CA LYS A 184 3.76 22.72 -18.07
C LYS A 184 3.12 21.34 -18.03
N GLU A 185 2.21 21.10 -17.11
CA GLU A 185 1.50 19.84 -17.00
C GLU A 185 0.57 19.62 -18.20
N ALA A 186 -0.19 20.63 -18.63
CA ALA A 186 -1.01 20.54 -19.84
C ALA A 186 -0.15 20.23 -21.09
N TYR A 187 0.99 20.90 -21.25
CA TYR A 187 1.91 20.67 -22.37
C TYR A 187 2.55 19.27 -22.34
N THR A 188 3.05 18.82 -21.19
CA THR A 188 3.66 17.49 -21.09
C THR A 188 2.63 16.36 -21.25
N LYS A 189 1.37 16.59 -20.85
CA LYS A 189 0.23 15.70 -21.14
C LYS A 189 -0.10 15.63 -22.63
N SER A 190 -0.06 16.75 -23.37
CA SER A 190 -0.31 16.75 -24.82
C SER A 190 0.76 15.94 -25.58
N LEU A 191 2.01 15.96 -25.13
CA LEU A 191 3.10 15.14 -25.66
C LEU A 191 3.01 13.65 -25.28
N GLY A 192 2.22 13.30 -24.28
CA GLY A 192 2.08 11.92 -23.79
C GLY A 192 3.28 11.39 -23.01
N LEU A 193 4.15 12.28 -22.51
CA LEU A 193 5.37 11.92 -21.78
C LEU A 193 5.12 11.65 -20.28
N GLY A 194 4.00 12.14 -19.73
CA GLY A 194 3.63 11.92 -18.33
C GLY A 194 4.69 12.41 -17.33
N LEU A 195 4.81 11.73 -16.18
CA LEU A 195 5.80 11.99 -15.13
C LEU A 195 7.26 11.71 -15.55
N GLY A 196 7.50 11.18 -16.76
CA GLY A 196 8.84 10.90 -17.28
C GLY A 196 9.54 12.12 -17.91
N CYS A 197 8.85 13.25 -18.05
CA CYS A 197 9.42 14.49 -18.57
C CYS A 197 10.03 15.32 -17.43
N ASP A 198 11.29 15.70 -17.55
CA ASP A 198 11.91 16.66 -16.65
C ASP A 198 11.39 18.08 -16.96
N PHE A 199 10.64 18.66 -16.03
CA PHE A 199 10.03 19.98 -16.19
C PHE A 199 11.07 21.10 -16.33
N LYS A 200 12.33 20.88 -15.93
CA LYS A 200 13.42 21.85 -16.17
C LYS A 200 13.80 21.98 -17.64
N ARG A 201 13.47 20.97 -18.45
CA ARG A 201 13.71 20.99 -19.90
C ARG A 201 12.70 21.84 -20.64
N VAL A 202 11.58 22.21 -20.01
CA VAL A 202 10.52 23.03 -20.60
C VAL A 202 10.53 24.40 -19.93
N GLU A 203 10.65 25.46 -20.72
CA GLU A 203 10.54 26.85 -20.25
C GLU A 203 9.31 27.53 -20.86
N ILE A 204 8.51 28.19 -20.01
CA ILE A 204 7.34 28.98 -20.43
C ILE A 204 7.61 30.45 -20.09
N PRO A 205 8.09 31.25 -21.07
CA PRO A 205 8.61 32.58 -20.80
C PRO A 205 7.50 33.64 -20.74
N PHE A 206 6.66 33.61 -19.70
CA PHE A 206 5.56 34.57 -19.51
C PHE A 206 5.99 36.05 -19.45
N TRP A 207 7.29 36.33 -19.27
CA TRP A 207 7.86 37.67 -19.30
C TRP A 207 8.04 38.23 -20.73
N ALA A 208 7.93 37.41 -21.78
CA ALA A 208 8.01 37.84 -23.17
C ALA A 208 6.62 38.15 -23.74
N GLN A 209 6.49 39.22 -24.55
CA GLN A 209 5.22 39.60 -25.18
C GLN A 209 4.70 38.56 -26.18
N ASP A 210 5.58 38.03 -27.03
CA ASP A 210 5.30 36.96 -27.99
C ASP A 210 6.02 35.67 -27.55
N TRP A 211 5.68 35.19 -26.36
CA TRP A 211 6.34 34.03 -25.78
C TRP A 211 6.10 32.77 -26.60
N VAL A 212 7.14 31.94 -26.70
CA VAL A 212 7.11 30.61 -27.33
C VAL A 212 7.67 29.64 -26.30
N VAL A 213 7.04 28.47 -26.16
CA VAL A 213 7.55 27.42 -25.26
C VAL A 213 8.93 26.99 -25.74
N LEU A 214 9.89 26.90 -24.84
CA LEU A 214 11.20 26.33 -25.15
C LEU A 214 11.26 24.91 -24.58
N ARG A 215 11.79 23.97 -25.37
CA ARG A 215 12.15 22.63 -24.88
C ARG A 215 13.60 22.37 -25.22
N ASP A 216 14.44 22.11 -24.23
CA ASP A 216 15.90 21.98 -24.39
C ASP A 216 16.51 23.19 -25.12
N ASP A 217 16.09 24.40 -24.75
CA ASP A 217 16.44 25.67 -25.39
C ASP A 217 15.97 25.84 -26.86
N GLU A 218 15.20 24.89 -27.41
CA GLU A 218 14.65 24.98 -28.76
C GLU A 218 13.18 25.48 -28.76
N PRO A 219 12.84 26.48 -29.60
CA PRO A 219 11.49 27.04 -29.65
C PRO A 219 10.47 26.07 -30.26
N GLN A 220 9.41 25.79 -29.53
CA GLN A 220 8.30 24.91 -29.91
C GLN A 220 7.15 25.75 -30.46
N ARG A 221 7.09 25.93 -31.78
CA ARG A 221 6.03 26.70 -32.47
C ARG A 221 4.79 25.88 -32.83
N ASN A 222 4.82 24.59 -32.50
CA ASN A 222 3.78 23.62 -32.80
C ASN A 222 2.75 23.47 -31.67
N VAL A 223 2.67 24.40 -30.72
CA VAL A 223 1.74 24.34 -29.58
C VAL A 223 0.91 25.60 -29.44
N VAL A 224 -0.36 25.43 -29.08
CA VAL A 224 -1.30 26.51 -28.78
C VAL A 224 -1.97 26.22 -27.44
N PHE A 225 -2.19 27.25 -26.62
CA PHE A 225 -2.84 27.13 -25.31
C PHE A 225 -4.18 27.86 -25.26
N ALA A 226 -5.08 27.37 -24.40
CA ALA A 226 -6.21 28.15 -23.89
C ALA A 226 -6.32 28.03 -22.37
N GLU A 227 -6.76 29.11 -21.76
CA GLU A 227 -6.84 29.28 -20.32
C GLU A 227 -8.29 29.55 -19.92
N TYR A 228 -8.76 28.87 -18.88
CA TYR A 228 -10.08 29.02 -18.29
C TYR A 228 -9.96 29.17 -16.79
N ILE A 229 -10.60 30.19 -16.23
CA ILE A 229 -10.74 30.34 -14.78
C ILE A 229 -12.10 29.79 -14.39
N LEU A 230 -12.11 28.70 -13.63
CA LEU A 230 -13.30 28.05 -13.11
C LEU A 230 -13.53 28.53 -11.68
N SER A 231 -14.61 29.28 -11.44
CA SER A 231 -14.93 29.82 -10.12
C SER A 231 -16.36 29.47 -9.70
N ARG A 232 -16.57 29.41 -8.38
CA ARG A 232 -17.89 29.30 -7.74
C ARG A 232 -18.12 30.55 -6.90
N GLU A 233 -19.38 30.92 -6.64
CA GLU A 233 -19.72 32.11 -5.84
C GLU A 233 -19.06 32.12 -4.44
N HIS A 234 -18.76 30.93 -3.87
CA HIS A 234 -18.19 30.77 -2.53
C HIS A 234 -16.98 29.82 -2.48
N GLY A 235 -16.26 29.63 -3.60
CA GLY A 235 -15.09 28.73 -3.68
C GLY A 235 -13.85 29.43 -4.23
N MET A 236 -12.68 28.84 -3.98
CA MET A 236 -11.42 29.32 -4.58
C MET A 236 -11.44 29.08 -6.10
N PRO A 237 -10.91 29.99 -6.92
CA PRO A 237 -10.82 29.79 -8.36
C PRO A 237 -9.86 28.64 -8.66
N SER A 238 -10.19 27.85 -9.67
CA SER A 238 -9.30 26.85 -10.27
C SER A 238 -8.92 27.27 -11.67
N LEU A 239 -7.65 27.13 -12.01
CA LEU A 239 -7.12 27.41 -13.34
C LEU A 239 -7.15 26.11 -14.16
N ALA A 240 -7.80 26.12 -15.32
CA ALA A 240 -7.72 25.04 -16.29
C ALA A 240 -7.00 25.50 -17.55
N VAL A 241 -6.01 24.74 -18.01
CA VAL A 241 -5.23 25.04 -19.21
C VAL A 241 -5.31 23.87 -20.17
N ILE A 242 -5.59 24.17 -21.42
CA ILE A 242 -5.54 23.21 -22.53
C ILE A 242 -4.31 23.52 -23.36
N ALA A 243 -3.53 22.50 -23.71
CA ALA A 243 -2.44 22.55 -24.68
C ALA A 243 -2.78 21.66 -25.87
N LEU A 244 -2.74 22.22 -27.08
CA LEU A 244 -2.89 21.48 -28.33
C LEU A 244 -1.55 21.51 -29.06
N THR A 245 -0.97 20.34 -29.33
CA THR A 245 0.37 20.20 -29.92
C THR A 245 0.33 19.40 -31.21
N SER A 246 0.80 19.96 -32.32
CA SER A 246 0.86 19.29 -33.63
C SER A 246 2.26 18.76 -33.94
N ALA A 247 2.35 17.79 -34.85
CA ALA A 247 3.62 17.33 -35.39
C ALA A 247 4.29 18.33 -36.36
N HIS A 248 3.52 19.29 -36.90
CA HIS A 248 4.01 20.27 -37.88
C HIS A 248 4.01 21.70 -37.32
N GLU A 249 5.11 22.43 -37.49
CA GLU A 249 5.36 23.75 -36.87
C GLU A 249 4.44 24.89 -37.33
N ASN A 250 3.49 24.66 -38.24
CA ASN A 250 2.54 25.68 -38.73
C ASN A 250 1.11 25.15 -38.95
N ALA A 251 0.77 23.99 -38.39
CA ALA A 251 -0.54 23.37 -38.63
C ALA A 251 -1.68 23.96 -37.76
N LEU A 252 -1.36 24.63 -36.66
CA LEU A 252 -2.34 25.09 -35.67
C LEU A 252 -2.54 26.60 -35.72
N SER A 253 -3.78 27.04 -35.94
CA SER A 253 -4.21 28.43 -35.73
C SER A 253 -4.62 28.66 -34.28
N SER A 254 -4.31 29.84 -33.73
CA SER A 254 -4.79 30.27 -32.41
C SER A 254 -6.32 30.29 -32.29
N ASP A 255 -7.03 30.37 -33.42
CA ASP A 255 -8.50 30.40 -33.45
C ASP A 255 -9.13 29.07 -33.08
N LEU A 256 -8.40 27.95 -33.22
CA LEU A 256 -8.88 26.62 -32.84
C LEU A 256 -9.15 26.51 -31.32
N VAL A 257 -8.43 27.31 -30.52
CA VAL A 257 -8.45 27.22 -29.05
C VAL A 257 -9.00 28.49 -28.39
N ARG A 258 -9.09 29.63 -29.09
CA ARG A 258 -9.60 30.91 -28.51
C ARG A 258 -11.06 30.89 -28.07
N ASN A 259 -11.92 30.13 -28.75
CA ASN A 259 -13.38 30.13 -28.51
C ASN A 259 -13.91 28.70 -28.34
N LEU A 260 -13.25 27.90 -27.49
CA LEU A 260 -13.73 26.53 -27.27
C LEU A 260 -15.08 26.56 -26.55
N PRO A 261 -16.04 25.72 -26.98
CA PRO A 261 -17.25 25.48 -26.22
C PRO A 261 -16.87 24.86 -24.87
N LEU A 262 -17.19 25.59 -23.80
CA LEU A 262 -17.11 25.13 -22.42
C LEU A 262 -18.50 24.62 -22.00
N THR A 263 -18.59 23.35 -21.64
CA THR A 263 -19.81 22.77 -21.05
C THR A 263 -19.53 22.41 -19.60
N VAL A 264 -20.38 22.92 -18.70
CA VAL A 264 -20.25 22.67 -17.25
C VAL A 264 -21.43 21.83 -16.78
N HIS A 265 -21.12 20.72 -16.14
CA HIS A 265 -22.07 19.80 -15.53
C HIS A 265 -21.86 19.75 -14.02
N ASN A 266 -22.93 19.66 -13.25
CA ASN A 266 -22.79 19.20 -11.86
C ASN A 266 -22.81 17.66 -11.79
N TYR A 267 -22.29 17.10 -10.70
CA TYR A 267 -22.25 15.65 -10.47
C TYR A 267 -23.60 14.94 -10.73
N THR A 268 -24.71 15.52 -10.29
CA THR A 268 -26.06 14.92 -10.45
C THR A 268 -26.57 14.94 -11.89
N GLN A 269 -26.23 15.98 -12.65
CA GLN A 269 -26.56 16.11 -14.07
C GLN A 269 -25.79 15.06 -14.88
N LEU A 270 -24.49 14.88 -14.60
CA LEU A 270 -23.67 13.85 -15.25
C LEU A 270 -24.27 12.46 -15.02
N LEU A 271 -24.62 12.12 -13.79
CA LEU A 271 -25.25 10.83 -13.46
C LEU A 271 -26.59 10.63 -14.17
N ARG A 272 -27.41 11.67 -14.29
CA ARG A 272 -28.69 11.60 -15.01
C ARG A 272 -28.48 11.29 -16.49
N ILE A 273 -27.50 11.93 -17.12
CA ILE A 273 -27.13 11.70 -18.52
C ILE A 273 -26.56 10.28 -18.69
N ALA A 274 -25.65 9.86 -17.82
CA ALA A 274 -25.08 8.52 -17.88
C ALA A 274 -26.15 7.41 -17.75
N ARG A 275 -27.08 7.56 -16.80
CA ARG A 275 -28.18 6.61 -16.60
C ARG A 275 -29.15 6.58 -17.77
N SER A 276 -29.44 7.71 -18.42
CA SER A 276 -30.32 7.72 -19.60
C SER A 276 -29.67 6.99 -20.78
N LEU A 277 -28.40 7.29 -21.07
CA LEU A 277 -27.63 6.64 -22.14
C LEU A 277 -27.47 5.13 -21.90
N THR A 278 -27.23 4.74 -20.65
CA THR A 278 -27.11 3.33 -20.25
C THR A 278 -28.45 2.58 -20.37
N ARG A 279 -29.57 3.20 -19.99
CA ARG A 279 -30.91 2.59 -20.13
C ARG A 279 -31.30 2.35 -21.58
N VAL A 280 -30.98 3.29 -22.48
CA VAL A 280 -31.23 3.12 -23.93
C VAL A 280 -30.46 1.92 -24.48
N TYR A 281 -29.20 1.75 -24.08
CA TYR A 281 -28.38 0.60 -24.46
C TYR A 281 -28.96 -0.73 -23.97
N PHE A 282 -29.33 -0.82 -22.69
CA PHE A 282 -29.87 -2.05 -22.13
C PHE A 282 -31.29 -2.39 -22.60
N ALA A 283 -32.09 -1.41 -22.99
CA ALA A 283 -33.41 -1.64 -23.61
C ALA A 283 -33.29 -2.23 -25.03
N GLN A 284 -32.22 -1.92 -25.76
CA GLN A 284 -31.95 -2.46 -27.10
C GLN A 284 -31.35 -3.89 -27.06
N ASN A 285 -30.67 -4.27 -25.97
CA ASN A 285 -30.10 -5.61 -25.75
C ASN A 285 -30.96 -6.43 -24.75
N THR A 286 -32.09 -6.96 -25.23
CA THR A 286 -33.15 -7.61 -24.42
C THR A 286 -32.77 -8.91 -23.71
N ARG A 287 -31.62 -9.54 -24.00
CA ARG A 287 -31.15 -10.74 -23.27
C ARG A 287 -30.40 -10.41 -21.98
N THR A 288 -29.62 -9.33 -21.95
CA THR A 288 -28.76 -8.99 -20.80
C THR A 288 -29.50 -8.28 -19.67
N TYR A 289 -30.66 -7.69 -19.97
CA TYR A 289 -31.45 -6.92 -18.99
C TYR A 289 -32.18 -7.81 -17.97
N ALA A 290 -32.60 -9.02 -18.35
CA ALA A 290 -33.25 -9.96 -17.45
C ALA A 290 -32.27 -10.58 -16.43
N ASP A 291 -31.02 -10.82 -16.87
CA ASP A 291 -29.97 -11.37 -16.02
C ASP A 291 -29.40 -10.30 -15.06
N ALA A 292 -29.22 -9.07 -15.53
CA ALA A 292 -28.85 -7.94 -14.66
C ALA A 292 -29.92 -7.71 -13.58
N ARG A 293 -31.21 -7.74 -13.92
CA ARG A 293 -32.30 -7.50 -12.95
C ARG A 293 -32.43 -8.60 -11.89
N LYS A 294 -31.96 -9.82 -12.16
CA LYS A 294 -31.88 -10.91 -11.16
C LYS A 294 -30.74 -10.70 -10.17
N VAL A 295 -29.62 -10.11 -10.59
CA VAL A 295 -28.51 -9.72 -9.70
C VAL A 295 -28.94 -8.59 -8.76
N TRP A 296 -29.88 -7.73 -9.19
CA TRP A 296 -30.26 -6.50 -8.47
C TRP A 296 -31.33 -6.69 -7.39
N LYS A 297 -31.84 -7.92 -7.20
CA LYS A 297 -32.81 -8.26 -6.16
C LYS A 297 -32.26 -9.20 -5.08
N GLN A 298 -30.94 -9.37 -5.00
CA GLN A 298 -30.36 -10.07 -3.86
C GLN A 298 -30.34 -9.14 -2.64
N PRO A 299 -30.87 -9.58 -1.47
CA PRO A 299 -30.63 -8.85 -0.24
C PRO A 299 -29.12 -8.87 0.05
N ARG A 300 -28.63 -7.81 0.71
CA ARG A 300 -27.21 -7.64 1.10
C ARG A 300 -26.63 -8.96 1.62
N PRO A 301 -25.38 -9.32 1.29
CA PRO A 301 -24.73 -10.43 1.96
C PRO A 301 -24.62 -10.08 3.44
N VAL A 302 -25.38 -10.78 4.27
CA VAL A 302 -25.15 -10.85 5.72
C VAL A 302 -23.74 -11.40 5.90
N ARG A 303 -22.97 -10.80 6.82
CA ARG A 303 -21.60 -11.25 7.13
C ARG A 303 -21.63 -12.77 7.37
N PRO A 304 -20.79 -13.58 6.69
CA PRO A 304 -20.77 -15.04 6.87
C PRO A 304 -20.51 -15.49 8.31
N ASN A 305 -19.93 -14.62 9.14
CA ASN A 305 -19.54 -14.93 10.50
C ASN A 305 -20.69 -14.90 11.51
N ASP A 306 -21.81 -14.21 11.24
CA ASP A 306 -22.87 -14.06 12.25
C ASP A 306 -23.91 -15.19 12.17
N GLN A 307 -24.22 -15.69 10.97
CA GLN A 307 -25.13 -16.84 10.79
C GLN A 307 -24.52 -18.16 11.30
N PHE A 308 -23.20 -18.31 11.19
CA PHE A 308 -22.50 -19.49 11.71
C PHE A 308 -22.38 -19.43 13.24
N ARG A 309 -22.17 -18.24 13.82
CA ARG A 309 -22.10 -18.06 15.27
C ARG A 309 -23.44 -18.29 15.95
N GLN A 310 -24.52 -17.82 15.35
CA GLN A 310 -25.89 -18.07 15.83
C GLN A 310 -26.26 -19.56 15.72
N PHE A 311 -25.78 -20.26 14.67
CA PHE A 311 -25.87 -21.72 14.55
C PHE A 311 -25.05 -22.48 15.62
N LEU A 312 -23.90 -21.94 16.05
CA LEU A 312 -23.09 -22.52 17.12
C LEU A 312 -23.70 -22.28 18.52
N GLU A 313 -24.38 -21.17 18.73
CA GLU A 313 -25.11 -20.84 19.97
C GLU A 313 -26.38 -21.68 20.14
N ASP A 314 -27.20 -21.83 19.09
CA ASP A 314 -28.42 -22.65 19.08
C ASP A 314 -28.15 -24.15 19.30
N LYS A 315 -26.93 -24.59 18.95
CA LYS A 315 -26.48 -25.99 19.13
C LYS A 315 -25.58 -26.19 20.35
N GLY A 316 -25.36 -25.15 21.17
CA GLY A 316 -24.61 -25.22 22.43
C GLY A 316 -23.10 -25.44 22.28
N PHE A 317 -22.52 -25.15 21.10
CA PHE A 317 -21.08 -25.28 20.84
C PHE A 317 -20.27 -24.10 21.41
N ILE A 318 -20.91 -22.96 21.72
CA ILE A 318 -20.29 -21.78 22.39
C ILE A 318 -21.29 -21.22 23.42
N ALA A 319 -20.82 -20.76 24.59
CA ALA A 319 -21.65 -20.05 25.57
C ALA A 319 -21.79 -18.56 25.20
N ALA A 320 -23.00 -18.00 25.33
CA ALA A 320 -23.30 -16.60 25.03
C ALA A 320 -22.39 -15.65 25.83
N VAL A 321 -21.71 -14.74 25.12
CA VAL A 321 -20.82 -13.75 25.73
C VAL A 321 -21.60 -12.49 26.06
N VAL A 322 -21.71 -12.19 27.36
CA VAL A 322 -22.08 -10.88 27.90
C VAL A 322 -20.86 -9.96 27.76
N GLU A 323 -21.03 -8.79 27.14
CA GLU A 323 -19.97 -7.78 27.03
C GLU A 323 -19.46 -7.33 28.42
N PRO A 324 -18.14 -7.16 28.63
CA PRO A 324 -17.61 -6.65 29.88
C PRO A 324 -17.37 -5.12 29.83
N PRO A 325 -17.37 -4.43 30.98
CA PRO A 325 -17.07 -3.01 31.07
C PRO A 325 -15.55 -2.71 31.06
N GLN A 326 -15.24 -1.44 30.82
CA GLN A 326 -13.92 -0.86 30.62
C GLN A 326 -13.00 -0.83 31.85
N ASN A 327 -11.69 -0.76 31.55
CA ASN A 327 -10.56 -0.08 32.25
C ASN A 327 -9.44 -0.88 32.96
N VAL A 328 -8.23 -0.36 32.69
CA VAL A 328 -6.93 -0.35 33.42
C VAL A 328 -5.83 -1.39 33.07
N ALA A 329 -4.87 -0.88 32.27
CA ALA A 329 -3.39 -0.94 32.28
C ALA A 329 -2.59 -2.13 32.90
N GLY A 330 -1.53 -2.52 32.17
CA GLY A 330 -0.21 -2.83 32.77
C GLY A 330 0.48 -4.17 32.41
N GLN A 331 1.50 -4.09 31.55
CA GLN A 331 2.78 -4.85 31.53
C GLN A 331 2.87 -6.37 31.23
N THR A 332 3.55 -6.64 30.10
CA THR A 332 4.67 -7.59 29.82
C THR A 332 4.52 -9.13 29.94
N SER A 333 4.84 -9.77 28.80
CA SER A 333 5.59 -11.04 28.60
C SER A 333 5.00 -12.43 28.89
N ARG A 334 5.18 -13.33 27.90
CA ARG A 334 5.22 -14.81 27.91
C ARG A 334 3.94 -15.59 28.27
N ARG A 335 3.41 -16.35 27.30
CA ARG A 335 2.46 -17.45 27.55
C ARG A 335 3.18 -18.63 28.24
N THR A 336 2.95 -18.83 29.53
CA THR A 336 3.20 -20.09 30.25
C THR A 336 1.88 -20.72 30.71
N ARG A 337 1.74 -22.04 30.51
CA ARG A 337 0.56 -22.85 30.86
C ARG A 337 0.22 -22.80 32.37
N LEU A 338 -1.08 -22.75 32.71
CA LEU A 338 -1.61 -22.88 34.08
C LEU A 338 -1.51 -24.33 34.60
N PRO A 339 -1.25 -24.59 35.91
CA PRO A 339 -1.12 -25.95 36.46
C PRO A 339 -2.47 -26.70 36.60
N PRO A 340 -2.48 -28.03 36.39
CA PRO A 340 -3.69 -28.86 36.25
C PRO A 340 -4.54 -29.02 37.52
N SER A 341 -4.02 -28.66 38.70
CA SER A 341 -4.74 -28.84 39.97
C SER A 341 -5.84 -27.79 40.21
N LYS A 342 -5.68 -26.56 39.70
CA LYS A 342 -6.74 -25.52 39.78
C LYS A 342 -7.83 -25.70 38.71
N ALA A 343 -7.52 -26.37 37.60
CA ALA A 343 -8.49 -26.68 36.53
C ALA A 343 -9.50 -27.77 36.95
N MET A 344 -9.05 -28.81 37.68
CA MET A 344 -9.95 -29.88 38.17
C MET A 344 -10.93 -29.41 39.25
N ALA A 345 -10.53 -28.46 40.10
CA ALA A 345 -11.41 -27.92 41.16
C ALA A 345 -12.59 -27.12 40.57
N MET A 346 -12.35 -26.33 39.52
CA MET A 346 -13.40 -25.60 38.81
C MET A 346 -14.33 -26.53 37.99
N ALA A 347 -13.80 -27.61 37.41
CA ALA A 347 -14.61 -28.59 36.67
C ALA A 347 -15.58 -29.38 37.57
N LYS A 348 -15.21 -29.65 38.83
CA LYS A 348 -16.06 -30.37 39.79
C LYS A 348 -17.24 -29.51 40.29
N ALA A 349 -17.05 -28.19 40.41
CA ALA A 349 -18.11 -27.25 40.76
C ALA A 349 -19.17 -27.09 39.64
N SER A 350 -18.75 -27.11 38.36
CA SER A 350 -19.69 -27.08 37.22
C SER A 350 -20.50 -28.37 37.02
N LYS A 351 -20.04 -29.51 37.53
CA LYS A 351 -20.77 -30.79 37.43
C LYS A 351 -21.89 -30.90 38.48
N ALA A 352 -21.71 -30.29 39.66
CA ALA A 352 -22.74 -30.23 40.70
C ALA A 352 -23.90 -29.29 40.30
N LEU A 353 -23.60 -28.15 39.66
CA LEU A 353 -24.64 -27.26 39.11
C LEU A 353 -25.42 -27.88 37.94
N ARG A 354 -24.79 -28.74 37.12
CA ARG A 354 -25.43 -29.43 35.99
C ARG A 354 -26.39 -30.56 36.39
N MET A 355 -26.29 -31.07 37.63
CA MET A 355 -27.19 -32.12 38.12
C MET A 355 -28.49 -31.55 38.72
N GLN A 356 -28.48 -30.29 39.19
CA GLN A 356 -29.68 -29.58 39.66
C GLN A 356 -30.57 -29.08 38.52
N ALA A 357 -30.01 -28.82 37.33
CA ALA A 357 -30.78 -28.35 36.18
C ALA A 357 -31.46 -29.48 35.36
N LYS A 358 -31.42 -30.74 35.83
CA LYS A 358 -31.93 -31.91 35.10
C LYS A 358 -33.20 -32.53 35.72
N GLN A 359 -33.80 -31.89 36.72
CA GLN A 359 -35.05 -32.35 37.38
C GLN A 359 -36.31 -31.59 36.95
N ASP A 360 -36.19 -30.42 36.32
CA ASP A 360 -37.35 -29.60 35.93
C ASP A 360 -37.44 -29.43 34.42
N ALA A 361 -38.02 -30.42 33.72
CA ALA A 361 -38.75 -30.23 32.45
C ALA A 361 -39.20 -31.58 31.88
N SER A 362 -40.24 -32.17 32.47
CA SER A 362 -41.08 -33.18 31.83
C SER A 362 -42.48 -32.60 31.65
N THR A 363 -42.94 -32.44 30.39
CA THR A 363 -44.33 -32.54 29.86
C THR A 363 -44.41 -31.77 28.52
N SER A 364 -44.45 -32.47 27.37
CA SER A 364 -45.63 -32.71 26.48
C SER A 364 -45.70 -31.67 25.35
N ASP A 365 -46.06 -31.90 24.07
CA ASP A 365 -46.48 -33.05 23.24
C ASP A 365 -46.21 -32.72 21.74
N ALA A 366 -46.36 -33.74 20.88
CA ALA A 366 -46.08 -33.84 19.42
C ALA A 366 -46.73 -32.77 18.49
N VAL A 367 -46.31 -32.53 17.24
CA VAL A 367 -46.57 -33.36 16.01
C VAL A 367 -45.59 -33.07 14.84
N GLU A 368 -45.22 -34.17 14.16
CA GLU A 368 -44.48 -34.46 12.92
C GLU A 368 -44.35 -33.46 11.74
N ALA A 369 -43.17 -33.48 11.09
CA ALA A 369 -43.00 -33.99 9.70
C ALA A 369 -41.51 -34.23 9.29
N LYS A 370 -41.15 -35.53 9.22
CA LYS A 370 -40.12 -36.27 8.44
C LYS A 370 -38.79 -35.63 8.00
N GLN A 371 -37.71 -36.28 8.49
CA GLN A 371 -36.31 -36.29 8.03
C GLN A 371 -36.12 -36.79 6.57
N PRO A 372 -34.89 -36.72 6.02
CA PRO A 372 -34.09 -37.96 6.06
C PRO A 372 -32.67 -37.80 6.66
N SER A 373 -32.41 -38.72 7.59
CA SER A 373 -31.18 -39.51 7.82
C SER A 373 -29.81 -38.81 7.87
N SER A 374 -29.31 -38.74 9.11
CA SER A 374 -27.90 -38.79 9.51
C SER A 374 -27.12 -39.97 8.92
N LEU A 375 -25.79 -39.81 8.76
CA LEU A 375 -24.84 -40.90 8.92
C LEU A 375 -23.67 -40.50 9.86
N PRO A 376 -23.05 -41.48 10.56
CA PRO A 376 -22.32 -41.27 11.81
C PRO A 376 -20.80 -41.17 11.62
N LEU A 377 -20.16 -40.30 12.40
CA LEU A 377 -18.70 -40.31 12.59
C LEU A 377 -18.33 -41.34 13.67
N SER A 378 -18.17 -42.60 13.26
CA SER A 378 -17.47 -43.63 14.04
C SER A 378 -16.37 -44.23 13.16
N ALA A 379 -15.33 -43.45 12.85
CA ALA A 379 -14.09 -43.95 12.29
C ALA A 379 -12.95 -42.91 12.39
N ALA A 380 -12.77 -42.29 13.55
CA ALA A 380 -11.51 -41.65 13.89
C ALA A 380 -10.86 -42.53 14.97
N ARG A 381 -9.75 -43.20 14.63
CA ARG A 381 -8.88 -43.79 15.63
C ARG A 381 -8.51 -42.67 16.62
N PRO A 382 -8.67 -42.85 17.94
CA PRO A 382 -8.07 -41.93 18.89
C PRO A 382 -6.56 -42.18 18.81
N LEU A 383 -5.82 -41.33 18.10
CA LEU A 383 -4.40 -41.20 18.39
C LEU A 383 -4.30 -40.34 19.65
N ASP A 384 -3.63 -40.88 20.67
CA ASP A 384 -3.38 -40.24 21.97
C ASP A 384 -2.45 -39.00 21.89
N ASN A 385 -2.10 -38.54 20.68
CA ASN A 385 -1.28 -37.37 20.42
C ASN A 385 -2.09 -36.38 19.58
N GLY A 386 -1.90 -35.07 19.80
CA GLY A 386 -2.65 -33.99 19.14
C GLY A 386 -2.70 -34.08 17.60
N LEU A 387 -3.50 -33.20 16.99
CA LEU A 387 -3.59 -33.10 15.53
C LEU A 387 -2.19 -32.93 14.93
N PRO A 388 -1.91 -33.49 13.74
CA PRO A 388 -0.61 -33.36 13.12
C PRO A 388 -0.39 -31.90 12.69
N GLU A 389 0.85 -31.42 12.85
CA GLU A 389 1.22 -30.02 12.64
C GLU A 389 2.06 -29.83 11.36
N VAL A 390 1.86 -28.68 10.72
CA VAL A 390 2.75 -28.09 9.72
C VAL A 390 3.62 -27.07 10.43
N VAL A 391 4.93 -27.26 10.40
CA VAL A 391 5.88 -26.37 11.09
C VAL A 391 6.87 -25.78 10.10
N ALA A 392 6.91 -24.45 10.03
CA ALA A 392 7.91 -23.68 9.31
C ALA A 392 8.98 -23.17 10.25
N VAL A 393 10.24 -23.25 9.82
CA VAL A 393 11.39 -22.73 10.56
C VAL A 393 12.30 -21.94 9.61
N THR A 394 12.55 -20.69 9.99
CA THR A 394 13.46 -19.78 9.29
C THR A 394 14.75 -19.67 10.06
N THR A 395 15.88 -20.05 9.46
CA THR A 395 17.18 -20.08 10.15
C THR A 395 18.20 -19.12 9.54
N ALA A 396 18.02 -18.73 8.28
CA ALA A 396 18.97 -17.90 7.53
C ALA A 396 18.25 -16.93 6.58
N GLN A 397 18.97 -15.96 6.01
CA GLN A 397 18.40 -15.08 4.97
C GLN A 397 18.16 -15.83 3.66
N SER A 398 19.07 -16.73 3.31
CA SER A 398 18.92 -17.60 2.13
C SER A 398 19.67 -18.91 2.32
N TYR A 399 19.24 -19.92 1.58
CA TYR A 399 19.94 -21.20 1.47
C TYR A 399 20.63 -21.30 0.11
N ASN A 400 21.92 -21.63 0.13
CA ASN A 400 22.66 -21.90 -1.09
C ASN A 400 22.38 -23.33 -1.57
N PHE A 401 21.48 -23.46 -2.55
CA PHE A 401 21.11 -24.76 -3.11
C PHE A 401 22.24 -25.46 -3.86
N ASP A 402 23.19 -24.73 -4.45
CA ASP A 402 24.33 -25.35 -5.15
C ASP A 402 25.26 -26.06 -4.17
N VAL A 403 25.50 -25.45 -3.01
CA VAL A 403 26.24 -26.07 -1.89
C VAL A 403 25.46 -27.24 -1.32
N LEU A 404 24.14 -27.09 -1.15
CA LEU A 404 23.28 -28.16 -0.63
C LEU A 404 23.30 -29.41 -1.54
N LEU A 405 23.22 -29.22 -2.85
CA LEU A 405 23.22 -30.32 -3.84
C LEU A 405 24.60 -30.96 -3.97
N SER A 406 25.67 -30.15 -4.07
CA SER A 406 27.04 -30.66 -4.14
C SER A 406 27.47 -31.41 -2.87
N SER A 407 26.86 -31.10 -1.72
CA SER A 407 27.14 -31.79 -0.46
C SER A 407 26.58 -33.21 -0.37
N GLY A 408 25.66 -33.61 -1.25
CA GLY A 408 25.06 -34.95 -1.25
C GLY A 408 24.24 -35.31 0.00
N ARG A 409 23.81 -34.30 0.79
CA ARG A 409 23.10 -34.50 2.07
C ARG A 409 21.60 -34.79 1.94
N LEU A 410 21.03 -34.63 0.73
CA LEU A 410 19.61 -34.83 0.48
C LEU A 410 19.29 -36.32 0.25
N PRO A 411 18.16 -36.83 0.79
CA PRO A 411 17.72 -38.20 0.53
C PRO A 411 17.38 -38.41 -0.95
N ALA A 412 17.60 -39.61 -1.50
CA ALA A 412 17.46 -39.90 -2.93
C ALA A 412 16.08 -39.62 -3.56
N THR A 413 15.06 -39.31 -2.75
CA THR A 413 13.66 -39.09 -3.15
C THR A 413 13.29 -37.61 -3.40
N TRP A 414 14.25 -36.67 -3.32
CA TRP A 414 13.97 -35.24 -3.49
C TRP A 414 13.54 -34.86 -4.92
N ARG A 415 12.72 -33.81 -5.05
CA ARG A 415 12.21 -33.29 -6.34
C ARG A 415 12.28 -31.77 -6.39
N TRP A 416 12.51 -31.22 -7.59
CA TRP A 416 12.40 -29.79 -7.84
C TRP A 416 10.94 -29.36 -8.02
N LEU A 417 10.60 -28.22 -7.43
CA LEU A 417 9.38 -27.47 -7.67
C LEU A 417 9.74 -26.02 -8.02
N GLU A 418 8.84 -25.33 -8.73
CA GLU A 418 8.89 -23.88 -9.01
C GLU A 418 10.25 -23.38 -9.53
N ASP A 419 10.60 -23.70 -10.78
CA ASP A 419 11.80 -23.18 -11.46
C ASP A 419 13.12 -23.25 -10.67
N ARG A 420 13.23 -24.23 -9.75
CA ARG A 420 14.37 -24.47 -8.85
C ARG A 420 14.47 -23.55 -7.62
N GLU A 421 13.35 -23.01 -7.18
CA GLU A 421 13.23 -22.23 -5.93
C GLU A 421 12.86 -23.08 -4.72
N VAL A 422 12.26 -24.25 -4.93
CA VAL A 422 11.81 -25.14 -3.85
C VAL A 422 12.28 -26.59 -4.06
N ILE A 423 12.86 -27.18 -3.01
CA ILE A 423 13.18 -28.60 -2.94
C ILE A 423 12.10 -29.30 -2.10
N TYR A 424 11.44 -30.28 -2.70
CA TYR A 424 10.42 -31.09 -2.02
C TYR A 424 10.95 -32.49 -1.71
N ILE A 425 10.77 -32.91 -0.46
CA ILE A 425 11.11 -34.25 0.04
C ILE A 425 9.79 -34.95 0.40
N PRO A 426 9.32 -35.92 -0.41
CA PRO A 426 8.01 -36.54 -0.24
C PRO A 426 7.89 -37.46 0.97
N SER A 427 8.97 -38.16 1.33
CA SER A 427 9.02 -39.01 2.52
C SER A 427 10.37 -38.85 3.20
N TRP A 428 10.35 -38.43 4.45
CA TRP A 428 11.53 -38.35 5.30
C TRP A 428 11.76 -39.71 5.97
N PRO A 429 12.97 -40.31 5.89
CA PRO A 429 13.25 -41.55 6.59
C PRO A 429 13.19 -41.31 8.10
N SER A 430 12.25 -41.96 8.79
CA SER A 430 12.13 -41.86 10.25
C SER A 430 13.39 -42.35 10.94
N ALA A 431 13.81 -41.68 12.01
CA ALA A 431 14.93 -42.13 12.85
C ALA A 431 14.60 -43.41 13.65
N THR A 432 13.32 -43.74 13.82
CA THR A 432 12.85 -44.96 14.49
C THR A 432 12.78 -46.15 13.52
N GLU A 433 13.58 -47.19 13.76
CA GLU A 433 13.52 -48.45 13.02
C GLU A 433 12.12 -49.08 13.17
N GLY A 434 11.30 -49.05 12.11
CA GLY A 434 10.03 -49.77 12.03
C GLY A 434 8.79 -48.94 11.68
N GLU A 435 8.87 -47.61 11.65
CA GLU A 435 7.78 -46.74 11.17
C GLU A 435 8.07 -46.27 9.74
N GLU A 436 7.14 -46.52 8.81
CA GLU A 436 7.19 -45.90 7.48
C GLU A 436 7.16 -44.38 7.67
N GLY A 437 8.22 -43.68 7.24
CA GLY A 437 8.34 -42.24 7.37
C GLY A 437 7.18 -41.51 6.67
N GLN A 438 6.19 -41.07 7.45
CA GLN A 438 4.98 -40.39 6.95
C GLN A 438 5.15 -38.88 6.76
N GLY A 439 6.30 -38.32 7.15
CA GLY A 439 6.54 -36.88 7.08
C GLY A 439 7.08 -36.41 5.73
N SER A 440 6.65 -35.23 5.28
CA SER A 440 7.19 -34.57 4.08
C SER A 440 7.77 -33.20 4.42
N ALA A 441 8.72 -32.73 3.60
CA ALA A 441 9.39 -31.46 3.85
C ALA A 441 9.56 -30.62 2.58
N PHE A 442 9.46 -29.31 2.72
CA PHE A 442 9.74 -28.30 1.70
C PHE A 442 10.91 -27.44 2.17
N ILE A 443 11.89 -27.22 1.32
CA ILE A 443 13.03 -26.33 1.59
C ILE A 443 12.98 -25.20 0.57
N PHE A 444 12.89 -23.96 1.07
CA PHE A 444 12.79 -22.75 0.27
C PHE A 444 14.16 -22.06 0.16
N ARG A 445 14.47 -21.49 -1.00
CA ARG A 445 15.71 -20.72 -1.20
C ARG A 445 15.78 -19.49 -0.29
N SER A 446 14.63 -18.97 0.15
CA SER A 446 14.49 -17.84 1.07
C SER A 446 14.89 -18.12 2.53
N GLY A 447 15.62 -19.21 2.78
CA GLY A 447 16.20 -19.50 4.10
C GLY A 447 15.22 -20.11 5.11
N CYS A 448 14.12 -20.70 4.61
CA CYS A 448 13.08 -21.32 5.41
C CYS A 448 12.84 -22.77 4.96
N TYR A 449 12.50 -23.65 5.90
CA TYR A 449 12.04 -25.00 5.59
C TYR A 449 10.74 -25.29 6.34
N VAL A 450 9.86 -26.08 5.71
CA VAL A 450 8.55 -26.44 6.23
C VAL A 450 8.44 -27.95 6.30
N THR A 451 7.93 -28.46 7.41
CA THR A 451 7.76 -29.90 7.67
C THR A 451 6.29 -30.21 7.92
N TRP A 452 5.79 -31.30 7.34
CA TRP A 452 4.42 -31.77 7.47
C TRP A 452 4.42 -33.11 8.17
N GLY A 453 3.74 -33.20 9.33
CA GLY A 453 3.51 -34.47 10.02
C GLY A 453 4.80 -35.16 10.50
N MET A 454 5.90 -34.41 10.64
CA MET A 454 7.18 -34.92 11.15
C MET A 454 7.23 -34.86 12.68
N SER A 455 7.88 -35.84 13.31
CA SER A 455 8.17 -35.81 14.74
C SER A 455 9.22 -34.73 15.07
N SER A 456 9.29 -34.29 16.33
CA SER A 456 10.30 -33.32 16.76
C SER A 456 11.74 -33.83 16.59
N GLU A 457 11.94 -35.16 16.68
CA GLU A 457 13.25 -35.79 16.46
C GLU A 457 13.63 -35.76 14.98
N ASP A 458 12.68 -36.06 14.09
CA ASP A 458 12.91 -35.99 12.64
C ASP A 458 13.14 -34.55 12.16
N LYS A 459 12.43 -33.57 12.73
CA LYS A 459 12.64 -32.13 12.46
C LYS A 459 14.08 -31.73 12.81
N ALA A 460 14.58 -32.17 13.97
CA ALA A 460 15.94 -31.90 14.42
C ALA A 460 16.99 -32.63 13.56
N ALA A 461 16.71 -33.87 13.15
CA ALA A 461 17.58 -34.64 12.26
C ALA A 461 17.69 -33.99 10.88
N LEU A 462 16.58 -33.50 10.31
CA LEU A 462 16.56 -32.75 9.06
C LEU A 462 17.44 -31.50 9.17
N TYR A 463 17.25 -30.70 10.21
CA TYR A 463 18.06 -29.49 10.41
C TYR A 463 19.56 -29.81 10.54
N LYS A 464 19.93 -30.79 11.37
CA LYS A 464 21.33 -31.12 11.66
C LYS A 464 22.04 -31.76 10.47
N ASN A 465 21.39 -32.72 9.79
CA ASN A 465 22.03 -33.53 8.77
C ASN A 465 22.01 -32.86 7.39
N VAL A 466 20.97 -32.06 7.08
CA VAL A 466 20.78 -31.44 5.76
C VAL A 466 21.30 -30.00 5.75
N LEU A 467 20.79 -29.17 6.66
CA LEU A 467 20.98 -27.70 6.61
C LEU A 467 22.26 -27.26 7.33
N CYS A 468 22.51 -27.76 8.53
CA CYS A 468 23.63 -27.35 9.39
C CYS A 468 24.97 -28.06 9.09
N GLY A 469 25.00 -28.99 8.11
CA GLY A 469 26.05 -29.99 7.98
C GLY A 469 27.50 -29.46 7.96
N ALA A 470 28.40 -30.24 8.57
CA ALA A 470 29.73 -29.82 9.04
C ALA A 470 30.79 -29.44 7.98
N SER A 471 30.59 -29.78 6.70
CA SER A 471 31.64 -29.63 5.67
C SER A 471 31.56 -28.31 4.88
N ALA A 472 30.39 -27.66 4.83
CA ALA A 472 30.16 -26.42 4.09
C ALA A 472 28.83 -25.78 4.56
N PRO A 473 28.81 -24.46 4.86
CA PRO A 473 27.61 -23.77 5.31
C PRO A 473 26.62 -23.58 4.15
N VAL A 474 25.44 -24.18 4.26
CA VAL A 474 24.32 -23.98 3.33
C VAL A 474 23.59 -22.66 3.65
N GLU A 475 23.57 -22.28 4.92
CA GLU A 475 22.95 -21.06 5.45
C GLU A 475 23.79 -19.83 5.11
N GLN A 476 23.22 -18.88 4.37
CA GLN A 476 23.79 -17.55 4.16
C GLN A 476 23.15 -16.55 5.12
N ASP A 477 23.99 -15.78 5.83
CA ASP A 477 23.57 -14.81 6.84
C ASP A 477 22.59 -15.40 7.88
N ARG A 478 23.08 -16.39 8.61
CA ARG A 478 22.34 -17.10 9.66
C ARG A 478 21.82 -16.14 10.73
N TYR A 479 20.58 -16.35 11.14
CA TYR A 479 19.96 -15.63 12.25
C TYR A 479 20.40 -16.16 13.61
N ALA A 480 20.53 -15.25 14.58
CA ALA A 480 20.89 -15.61 15.96
C ALA A 480 19.79 -16.46 16.63
N VAL A 481 18.52 -16.15 16.32
CA VAL A 481 17.34 -16.88 16.77
C VAL A 481 16.55 -17.28 15.53
N ALA A 482 16.25 -18.56 15.40
CA ALA A 482 15.40 -19.06 14.32
C ALA A 482 13.95 -18.66 14.58
N GLY A 483 13.24 -18.23 13.54
CA GLY A 483 11.80 -17.99 13.61
C GLY A 483 11.03 -19.27 13.37
N ASP A 484 10.02 -19.53 14.19
CA ASP A 484 9.14 -20.68 14.09
C ASP A 484 7.68 -20.24 13.87
N GLU A 485 6.96 -21.02 13.09
CA GLU A 485 5.51 -20.89 12.89
C GLU A 485 4.89 -22.29 12.74
N ALA A 486 3.72 -22.52 13.33
CA ALA A 486 3.06 -23.82 13.29
C ALA A 486 1.55 -23.68 13.06
N MET A 487 0.99 -24.59 12.26
CA MET A 487 -0.45 -24.72 12.04
C MET A 487 -0.88 -26.19 12.10
N ASP A 488 -2.05 -26.46 12.69
CA ASP A 488 -2.62 -27.80 12.70
C ASP A 488 -3.22 -28.15 11.33
N TYR A 489 -3.16 -29.43 10.93
CA TYR A 489 -3.83 -29.88 9.72
C TYR A 489 -4.62 -31.19 9.91
N VAL A 490 -5.64 -31.38 9.08
CA VAL A 490 -6.43 -32.63 9.00
C VAL A 490 -6.62 -33.03 7.55
N TYR A 491 -6.44 -34.32 7.28
CA TYR A 491 -6.73 -34.92 5.98
C TYR A 491 -8.19 -35.41 5.92
N LEU A 492 -9.05 -34.71 5.16
CA LEU A 492 -10.45 -35.07 4.93
C LEU A 492 -10.69 -35.26 3.43
N PRO A 493 -10.63 -36.50 2.90
CA PRO A 493 -10.78 -36.78 1.48
C PRO A 493 -12.11 -36.31 0.88
N GLU A 494 -13.16 -36.19 1.70
CA GLU A 494 -14.50 -35.82 1.26
C GLU A 494 -14.77 -34.31 1.27
N GLU A 495 -14.00 -33.55 2.06
CA GLU A 495 -14.16 -32.10 2.14
C GLU A 495 -13.28 -31.37 1.11
N ARG A 496 -13.57 -30.09 0.89
CA ARG A 496 -12.75 -29.24 0.02
C ARG A 496 -11.53 -28.74 0.78
N THR A 497 -10.40 -28.63 0.07
CA THR A 497 -9.19 -28.03 0.63
C THR A 497 -9.43 -26.55 0.97
N ARG A 498 -9.27 -26.18 2.24
CA ARG A 498 -9.52 -24.81 2.75
C ARG A 498 -8.88 -24.61 4.12
N ILE A 499 -8.77 -23.35 4.55
CA ILE A 499 -8.41 -23.00 5.92
C ILE A 499 -9.65 -22.59 6.71
N VAL A 500 -9.73 -23.03 7.97
CA VAL A 500 -10.83 -22.73 8.88
C VAL A 500 -10.24 -22.28 10.22
N GLY A 501 -10.19 -20.97 10.46
CA GLY A 501 -9.43 -20.42 11.59
C GLY A 501 -7.97 -20.84 11.47
N ASP A 502 -7.47 -21.55 12.47
CA ASP A 502 -6.06 -21.98 12.56
C ASP A 502 -5.83 -23.40 12.02
N LEU A 503 -6.85 -24.02 11.42
CA LEU A 503 -6.81 -25.41 10.94
C LEU A 503 -6.77 -25.50 9.41
N ILE A 504 -5.78 -26.23 8.88
CA ILE A 504 -5.67 -26.55 7.46
C ILE A 504 -6.45 -27.84 7.18
N VAL A 505 -7.46 -27.77 6.32
CA VAL A 505 -8.20 -28.95 5.83
C VAL A 505 -7.68 -29.31 4.45
N VAL A 506 -7.11 -30.50 4.31
CA VAL A 506 -6.59 -31.03 3.03
C VAL A 506 -7.56 -32.08 2.47
N GLY A 507 -8.08 -31.86 1.27
CA GLY A 507 -9.13 -32.71 0.68
C GLY A 507 -9.25 -32.57 -0.84
N LYS A 508 -10.47 -32.60 -1.38
CA LYS A 508 -10.74 -32.51 -2.84
C LYS A 508 -10.47 -31.11 -3.41
N PRO A 509 -10.17 -31.03 -4.73
CA PRO A 509 -10.09 -29.75 -5.44
C PRO A 509 -11.45 -29.02 -5.47
N PRO A 510 -11.46 -27.68 -5.46
CA PRO A 510 -12.69 -26.90 -5.62
C PRO A 510 -13.30 -27.14 -7.02
N GLN A 511 -14.63 -27.23 -7.09
CA GLN A 511 -15.41 -27.72 -8.25
C GLN A 511 -15.37 -26.84 -9.52
N ASP A 512 -14.67 -25.69 -9.53
CA ASP A 512 -14.76 -24.68 -10.62
C ASP A 512 -13.60 -24.68 -11.64
N THR A 513 -12.74 -25.69 -11.68
CA THR A 513 -11.56 -25.66 -12.57
C THR A 513 -11.82 -26.32 -13.92
N GLY A 514 -12.50 -25.59 -14.82
CA GLY A 514 -12.62 -25.92 -16.24
C GLY A 514 -11.37 -25.61 -17.09
N ARG A 515 -10.16 -25.58 -16.52
CA ARG A 515 -8.91 -25.25 -17.23
C ARG A 515 -7.81 -26.29 -17.00
N LYS A 516 -6.95 -26.39 -18.03
CA LYS A 516 -5.91 -27.40 -18.27
C LYS A 516 -5.23 -27.88 -16.98
N GLN A 517 -5.28 -29.20 -16.76
CA GLN A 517 -4.56 -29.86 -15.68
C GLN A 517 -3.06 -29.62 -15.85
N SER A 518 -2.45 -28.90 -14.91
CA SER A 518 -1.00 -28.89 -14.74
C SER A 518 -0.51 -30.31 -14.42
N ALA A 519 0.69 -30.67 -14.85
CA ALA A 519 1.25 -32.01 -14.70
C ALA A 519 1.51 -32.42 -13.22
N THR A 520 1.51 -31.47 -12.28
CA THR A 520 1.73 -31.73 -10.86
C THR A 520 0.42 -32.05 -10.11
N PRO A 521 0.43 -33.01 -9.15
CA PRO A 521 -0.77 -33.36 -8.40
C PRO A 521 -1.36 -32.18 -7.62
N PHE A 522 -2.69 -32.01 -7.66
CA PHE A 522 -3.41 -30.95 -6.95
C PHE A 522 -3.06 -30.85 -5.46
N LEU A 523 -2.93 -31.99 -4.77
CA LEU A 523 -2.62 -31.99 -3.33
C LEU A 523 -1.24 -31.40 -3.05
N LEU A 524 -0.25 -31.68 -3.91
CA LEU A 524 1.10 -31.14 -3.78
C LEU A 524 1.11 -29.63 -4.00
N GLN A 525 0.33 -29.16 -4.98
CA GLN A 525 0.13 -27.75 -5.26
C GLN A 525 -0.51 -26.99 -4.08
N ALA A 526 -1.53 -27.59 -3.47
CA ALA A 526 -2.18 -27.00 -2.29
C ALA A 526 -1.26 -26.98 -1.07
N GLN A 527 -0.54 -28.08 -0.81
CA GLN A 527 0.45 -28.16 0.28
C GLN A 527 1.58 -27.15 0.12
N LEU A 528 2.02 -26.90 -1.12
CA LEU A 528 3.03 -25.90 -1.43
C LEU A 528 2.54 -24.48 -1.13
N ALA A 529 1.32 -24.13 -1.54
CA ALA A 529 0.71 -22.82 -1.25
C ALA A 529 0.55 -22.59 0.26
N PHE A 530 0.11 -23.61 1.01
CA PHE A 530 0.06 -23.53 2.48
C PHE A 530 1.47 -23.38 3.08
N SER A 531 2.43 -24.16 2.60
CA SER A 531 3.81 -24.12 3.10
C SER A 531 4.46 -22.75 2.87
N GLN A 532 4.22 -22.12 1.72
CA GLN A 532 4.70 -20.77 1.42
C GLN A 532 4.10 -19.73 2.36
N GLY A 533 2.80 -19.79 2.66
CA GLY A 533 2.17 -18.89 3.62
C GLY A 533 2.73 -19.01 5.04
N VAL A 534 2.87 -20.25 5.54
CA VAL A 534 3.45 -20.51 6.87
C VAL A 534 4.94 -20.13 6.91
N ALA A 535 5.69 -20.39 5.84
CA ALA A 535 7.10 -19.98 5.71
C ALA A 535 7.27 -18.46 5.74
N ALA A 536 6.40 -17.73 5.03
CA ALA A 536 6.43 -16.27 5.01
C ALA A 536 6.12 -15.67 6.40
N SER A 537 5.21 -16.29 7.16
CA SER A 537 4.94 -15.90 8.55
C SER A 537 6.13 -16.16 9.48
N ALA A 538 6.79 -17.32 9.38
CA ALA A 538 8.00 -17.62 10.15
C ALA A 538 9.14 -16.61 9.85
N ARG A 539 9.28 -16.19 8.59
CA ARG A 539 10.26 -15.17 8.19
C ARG A 539 9.90 -13.80 8.76
N LEU A 540 8.61 -13.43 8.77
CA LEU A 540 8.14 -12.19 9.39
C LEU A 540 8.46 -12.16 10.89
N SER A 541 8.30 -13.28 11.60
CA SER A 541 8.66 -13.41 13.03
C SER A 541 10.14 -13.09 13.31
N VAL A 542 11.06 -13.48 12.42
CA VAL A 542 12.49 -13.14 12.55
C VAL A 542 12.72 -11.63 12.40
N GLN A 543 12.05 -10.99 11.45
CA GLN A 543 12.19 -9.53 11.24
C GLN A 543 11.56 -8.74 12.39
N GLU A 544 10.44 -9.21 12.94
CA GLU A 544 9.83 -8.66 14.17
C GLU A 544 10.79 -8.73 15.35
N LEU A 545 11.52 -9.83 15.51
CA LEU A 545 12.54 -9.97 16.54
C LEU A 545 13.71 -9.00 16.31
N ALA A 546 14.24 -8.92 15.09
CA ALA A 546 15.33 -8.01 14.75
C ALA A 546 14.94 -6.53 14.99
N LEU A 547 13.70 -6.15 14.66
CA LEU A 547 13.20 -4.82 15.00
C LEU A 547 13.05 -4.63 16.51
N SER A 548 12.60 -5.64 17.23
CA SER A 548 12.43 -5.57 18.69
C SER A 548 13.77 -5.38 19.42
N GLU A 549 14.83 -6.07 18.98
CA GLU A 549 16.19 -5.87 19.47
C GLU A 549 16.70 -4.46 19.16
N TYR A 550 16.45 -3.98 17.94
CA TYR A 550 16.81 -2.61 17.55
C TYR A 550 16.07 -1.56 18.39
N LEU A 551 14.75 -1.73 18.57
CA LEU A 551 13.91 -0.88 19.41
C LEU A 551 14.39 -0.85 20.86
N ALA A 552 14.81 -1.98 21.42
CA ALA A 552 15.39 -2.01 22.77
C ALA A 552 16.65 -1.13 22.88
N SER A 553 17.41 -0.97 21.80
CA SER A 553 18.59 -0.10 21.75
C SER A 553 18.27 1.40 21.58
N VAL A 554 17.02 1.75 21.24
CA VAL A 554 16.58 3.11 20.88
C VAL A 554 15.55 3.67 21.87
N SER A 555 14.73 2.81 22.47
CA SER A 555 13.67 3.18 23.41
C SER A 555 14.13 3.95 24.67
N PRO A 556 15.37 3.84 25.18
CA PRO A 556 15.81 4.64 26.32
C PRO A 556 16.06 6.12 25.99
N ILE A 557 16.30 6.44 24.71
CA ILE A 557 16.79 7.76 24.28
C ILE A 557 15.83 8.91 24.66
N PRO A 558 14.50 8.81 24.43
CA PRO A 558 13.58 9.87 24.85
C PRO A 558 13.62 10.13 26.36
N GLY A 559 13.76 9.09 27.18
CA GLY A 559 13.86 9.23 28.64
C GLY A 559 15.16 9.92 29.07
N GLU A 560 16.28 9.58 28.43
CA GLU A 560 17.56 10.26 28.69
C GLU A 560 17.54 11.72 28.25
N LEU A 561 16.88 12.03 27.13
CA LEU A 561 16.69 13.39 26.65
C LEU A 561 15.83 14.22 27.60
N GLN A 562 14.77 13.63 28.17
CA GLN A 562 13.92 14.28 29.16
C GLN A 562 14.68 14.62 30.46
N LEU A 563 15.54 13.72 30.93
CA LEU A 563 16.28 13.90 32.18
C LEU A 563 17.47 14.86 32.05
N ARG A 564 18.21 14.77 30.93
CA ARG A 564 19.48 15.51 30.75
C ARG A 564 19.34 16.77 29.91
N GLY A 565 18.28 16.90 29.11
CA GLY A 565 18.09 18.03 28.19
C GLY A 565 19.15 18.16 27.10
N ARG A 566 19.93 17.09 26.85
CA ARG A 566 20.98 17.03 25.83
C ARG A 566 20.91 15.70 25.09
N VAL A 567 21.32 15.70 23.83
CA VAL A 567 21.34 14.48 23.02
C VAL A 567 22.35 13.49 23.63
N PRO A 568 21.92 12.26 24.00
CA PRO A 568 22.81 11.31 24.69
C PRO A 568 23.80 10.60 23.75
N LEU A 569 23.59 10.68 22.44
CA LEU A 569 24.37 9.98 21.41
C LEU A 569 25.14 10.96 20.53
N GLY A 570 26.38 10.61 20.16
CA GLY A 570 27.15 11.42 19.20
C GLY A 570 26.63 11.28 17.76
N ARG A 571 26.91 12.27 16.90
CA ARG A 571 26.49 12.28 15.47
C ARG A 571 26.83 10.99 14.72
N ARG A 572 28.04 10.47 14.95
CA ARG A 572 28.51 9.24 14.30
C ARG A 572 27.69 8.01 14.72
N GLU A 573 27.20 7.99 15.96
CA GLU A 573 26.39 6.91 16.49
C GLU A 573 24.94 6.99 16.00
N VAL A 574 24.36 8.20 15.94
CA VAL A 574 23.04 8.42 15.32
C VAL A 574 23.04 7.99 13.85
N ILE A 575 24.10 8.32 13.09
CA ILE A 575 24.24 7.87 11.70
C ILE A 575 24.36 6.34 11.60
N ARG A 576 25.11 5.70 12.50
CA ARG A 576 25.19 4.21 12.53
C ARG A 576 23.83 3.58 12.80
N LYS A 577 23.08 4.08 13.79
CA LYS A 577 21.73 3.61 14.10
C LYS A 577 20.76 3.83 12.93
N MET A 578 20.86 4.97 12.25
CA MET A 578 20.10 5.22 11.01
C MET A 578 20.47 4.22 9.91
N GLY A 579 21.75 3.94 9.72
CA GLY A 579 22.21 2.93 8.76
C GLY A 579 21.66 1.53 9.06
N THR A 580 21.64 1.11 10.33
CA THR A 580 21.02 -0.17 10.72
C THR A 580 19.51 -0.19 10.49
N LEU A 581 18.81 0.91 10.75
CA LEU A 581 17.37 1.03 10.48
C LEU A 581 17.05 0.93 8.98
N LEU A 582 17.84 1.61 8.13
CA LEU A 582 17.70 1.54 6.68
C LEU A 582 17.98 0.14 6.14
N SER A 583 19.00 -0.55 6.67
CA SER A 583 19.28 -1.95 6.32
C SER A 583 18.11 -2.87 6.67
N LEU A 584 17.50 -2.68 7.85
CA LEU A 584 16.31 -3.44 8.25
C LEU A 584 15.12 -3.16 7.33
N ARG A 585 14.89 -1.89 6.97
CA ARG A 585 13.83 -1.49 6.03
C ARG A 585 14.03 -2.04 4.62
N GLN A 586 15.28 -2.06 4.14
CA GLN A 586 15.64 -2.67 2.86
C GLN A 586 15.34 -4.17 2.87
N ARG A 587 15.74 -4.90 3.90
CA ARG A 587 15.49 -6.35 4.00
C ARG A 587 14.00 -6.69 4.02
N ILE A 588 13.17 -5.85 4.64
CA ILE A 588 11.72 -6.09 4.71
C ILE A 588 11.01 -5.80 3.37
N ASN A 589 11.46 -4.79 2.61
CA ASN A 589 10.75 -4.30 1.42
C ASN A 589 11.37 -4.72 0.07
N LEU A 590 12.65 -5.09 0.03
CA LEU A 590 13.39 -5.38 -1.21
C LEU A 590 13.82 -6.85 -1.31
N ASP A 591 13.61 -7.68 -0.29
CA ASP A 591 13.79 -9.13 -0.42
C ASP A 591 12.77 -9.70 -1.42
N THR A 592 13.18 -10.73 -2.16
CA THR A 592 12.44 -11.37 -3.26
C THR A 592 11.03 -11.85 -2.90
N ASP A 593 10.77 -12.07 -1.62
CA ASP A 593 9.48 -12.48 -1.09
C ASP A 593 8.79 -11.27 -0.46
N ASN A 594 8.14 -10.44 -1.27
CA ASN A 594 7.36 -9.32 -0.74
C ASN A 594 6.21 -9.87 0.12
N PHE A 595 6.18 -9.53 1.40
CA PHE A 595 5.21 -10.04 2.38
C PHE A 595 3.76 -9.58 2.12
N VAL A 596 3.57 -8.60 1.22
CA VAL A 596 2.27 -7.97 0.92
C VAL A 596 1.70 -8.40 -0.42
N ASP A 597 2.56 -8.67 -1.41
CA ASP A 597 2.13 -8.99 -2.77
C ASP A 597 2.00 -10.50 -2.95
N ASP A 598 1.06 -10.92 -3.79
CA ASP A 598 0.91 -12.33 -4.14
C ASP A 598 2.10 -12.75 -5.03
N PRO A 599 2.80 -13.85 -4.71
CA PRO A 599 3.87 -14.38 -5.54
C PRO A 599 3.50 -14.48 -7.03
N GLU A 600 4.43 -14.13 -7.92
CA GLU A 600 4.25 -14.17 -9.39
C GLU A 600 3.78 -15.55 -9.89
N LEU A 601 4.14 -16.61 -9.16
CA LEU A 601 3.70 -17.97 -9.40
C LEU A 601 2.17 -18.15 -9.47
N TYR A 602 1.41 -17.41 -8.65
CA TYR A 602 -0.02 -17.64 -8.54
C TYR A 602 -0.85 -17.00 -9.65
N TRP A 603 -0.22 -16.21 -10.52
CA TRP A 603 -0.88 -15.51 -11.63
C TRP A 603 -1.45 -16.50 -12.66
N GLU A 604 -0.90 -17.70 -12.75
CA GLU A 604 -1.41 -18.78 -13.61
C GLU A 604 -2.51 -19.61 -12.93
N ASN A 605 -2.51 -19.69 -11.59
CA ASN A 605 -3.36 -20.58 -10.79
C ASN A 605 -4.10 -19.82 -9.67
N GLY A 606 -5.21 -19.17 -10.01
CA GLY A 606 -6.03 -18.42 -9.03
C GLY A 606 -6.57 -19.24 -7.83
N MET A 607 -6.51 -20.57 -7.91
CA MET A 607 -6.85 -21.43 -6.77
C MET A 607 -5.71 -21.46 -5.73
N MET A 608 -4.44 -21.59 -6.15
CA MET A 608 -3.30 -21.48 -5.23
C MET A 608 -3.25 -20.09 -4.58
N GLU A 609 -3.54 -19.04 -5.37
CA GLU A 609 -3.67 -17.66 -4.87
C GLU A 609 -4.67 -17.58 -3.71
N SER A 610 -5.85 -18.20 -3.87
CA SER A 610 -6.87 -18.17 -2.82
C SER A 610 -6.48 -18.97 -1.57
N LEU A 611 -5.77 -20.09 -1.71
CA LEU A 611 -5.25 -20.86 -0.57
C LEU A 611 -4.14 -20.10 0.16
N TYR A 612 -3.19 -19.51 -0.57
CA TYR A 612 -2.13 -18.69 -0.01
C TYR A 612 -2.68 -17.48 0.75
N ARG A 613 -3.58 -16.69 0.12
CA ARG A 613 -4.24 -15.56 0.78
C ARG A 613 -5.05 -15.97 2.01
N SER A 614 -5.73 -17.11 1.96
CA SER A 614 -6.44 -17.65 3.13
C SER A 614 -5.47 -17.98 4.27
N THR A 615 -4.27 -18.47 3.94
CA THR A 615 -3.21 -18.75 4.91
C THR A 615 -2.66 -17.47 5.53
N CYS A 616 -2.35 -16.47 4.71
CA CYS A 616 -1.87 -15.18 5.16
C CYS A 616 -2.90 -14.46 6.05
N HIS A 617 -4.18 -14.61 5.74
CA HIS A 617 -5.26 -14.08 6.57
C HIS A 617 -5.40 -14.85 7.90
N ALA A 618 -5.27 -16.17 7.90
CA ALA A 618 -5.34 -16.96 9.14
C ALA A 618 -4.18 -16.68 10.10
N LEU A 619 -3.00 -16.34 9.58
CA LEU A 619 -1.80 -16.01 10.36
C LEU A 619 -1.69 -14.51 10.71
N ASP A 620 -2.73 -13.72 10.45
CA ASP A 620 -2.77 -12.26 10.66
C ASP A 620 -1.55 -11.52 10.08
N MET A 621 -1.05 -11.99 8.95
CA MET A 621 0.22 -11.54 8.38
C MET A 621 0.20 -10.04 8.01
N LYS A 622 -0.92 -9.57 7.44
CA LYS A 622 -1.07 -8.17 7.03
C LYS A 622 -1.10 -7.20 8.24
N PRO A 623 -1.93 -7.40 9.28
CA PRO A 623 -1.87 -6.61 10.51
C PRO A 623 -0.49 -6.61 11.17
N ARG A 624 0.19 -7.76 11.22
CA ARG A 624 1.55 -7.90 11.78
C ARG A 624 2.58 -7.06 11.02
N PHE A 625 2.56 -7.16 9.70
CA PHE A 625 3.44 -6.37 8.82
C PHE A 625 3.17 -4.86 8.95
N ASP A 626 1.91 -4.44 9.03
CA ASP A 626 1.56 -3.03 9.22
C ASP A 626 2.05 -2.49 10.57
N ALA A 627 1.88 -3.26 11.65
CA ALA A 627 2.40 -2.91 12.97
C ALA A 627 3.94 -2.85 13.01
N LEU A 628 4.62 -3.72 12.26
CA LEU A 628 6.08 -3.69 12.10
C LEU A 628 6.52 -2.38 11.41
N ASN A 629 5.85 -2.00 10.32
CA ASN A 629 6.14 -0.76 9.60
C ASN A 629 5.86 0.50 10.41
N GLU A 630 4.77 0.54 11.18
CA GLU A 630 4.51 1.65 12.11
C GLU A 630 5.64 1.82 13.13
N LYS A 631 6.15 0.72 13.70
CA LYS A 631 7.29 0.75 14.62
C LYS A 631 8.58 1.24 13.96
N LEU A 632 8.84 0.85 12.72
CA LEU A 632 9.98 1.34 11.94
C LEU A 632 9.88 2.85 11.70
N ASN A 633 8.72 3.33 11.26
CA ASN A 633 8.47 4.75 11.03
C ASN A 633 8.64 5.56 12.34
N HIS A 634 8.22 5.02 13.49
CA HIS A 634 8.45 5.67 14.78
C HIS A 634 9.95 5.84 15.08
N CYS A 635 10.76 4.81 14.83
CA CYS A 635 12.22 4.89 15.00
C CYS A 635 12.86 5.93 14.06
N GLU A 636 12.40 5.99 12.82
CA GLU A 636 12.89 6.92 11.82
C GLU A 636 12.63 8.37 12.25
N HIS A 637 11.41 8.67 12.69
CA HIS A 637 11.08 9.99 13.23
C HIS A 637 11.95 10.37 14.43
N LEU A 638 12.12 9.46 15.40
CA LEU A 638 12.96 9.71 16.57
C LEU A 638 14.41 10.01 16.17
N LEU A 639 15.02 9.19 15.31
CA LEU A 639 16.38 9.44 14.82
C LEU A 639 16.47 10.73 13.99
N GLY A 640 15.43 11.08 13.24
CA GLY A 640 15.31 12.33 12.51
C GLY A 640 15.39 13.54 13.44
N VAL A 641 14.64 13.52 14.55
CA VAL A 641 14.68 14.55 15.59
C VAL A 641 16.07 14.64 16.22
N LEU A 642 16.68 13.52 16.59
CA LEU A 642 18.02 13.50 17.17
C LEU A 642 19.07 14.08 16.21
N ARG A 643 18.96 13.79 14.91
CA ARG A 643 19.85 14.36 13.88
C ARG A 643 19.66 15.87 13.76
N ALA A 644 18.43 16.38 13.81
CA ALA A 644 18.15 17.81 13.75
C ALA A 644 18.80 18.55 14.94
N LEU A 645 18.60 18.06 16.17
CA LEU A 645 19.20 18.64 17.38
C LEU A 645 20.74 18.65 17.33
N LEU A 646 21.37 17.57 16.85
CA LEU A 646 22.83 17.52 16.69
C LEU A 646 23.35 18.47 15.58
N THR A 647 22.52 18.76 14.58
CA THR A 647 22.87 19.69 13.51
C THR A 647 22.81 21.13 14.00
N GLU A 648 21.79 21.47 14.79
CA GLU A 648 21.64 22.76 15.46
C GLU A 648 22.82 23.06 16.39
N GLU A 649 23.21 22.11 17.24
CA GLU A 649 24.40 22.26 18.11
C GLU A 649 25.68 22.51 17.29
N SER A 650 25.82 21.85 16.14
CA SER A 650 26.98 22.05 15.26
C SER A 650 26.97 23.42 14.56
N SER A 651 25.79 23.95 14.19
CA SER A 651 25.65 25.29 13.63
C SER A 651 26.07 26.34 14.67
N HIS A 652 25.58 26.22 15.90
CA HIS A 652 25.93 27.13 16.98
C HIS A 652 27.44 27.10 17.29
N ARG A 653 28.08 25.93 17.23
CA ARG A 653 29.54 25.83 17.36
C ARG A 653 30.28 26.54 16.22
N MET A 654 29.80 26.43 14.98
CA MET A 654 30.38 27.14 13.83
C MET A 654 30.23 28.65 13.98
N GLU A 655 29.06 29.12 14.42
CA GLU A 655 28.79 30.53 14.70
C GLU A 655 29.74 31.07 15.76
N LEU A 656 29.92 30.36 16.88
CA LEU A 656 30.88 30.75 17.91
C LEU A 656 32.32 30.82 17.40
N ILE A 657 32.73 29.89 16.53
CA ILE A 657 34.07 29.94 15.91
C ILE A 657 34.21 31.18 15.02
N ILE A 658 33.19 31.52 14.23
CA ILE A 658 33.19 32.72 13.39
C ILE A 658 33.24 34.00 14.25
N ILE A 659 32.41 34.08 15.29
CA ILE A 659 32.41 35.21 16.24
C ILE A 659 33.78 35.36 16.90
N TYR A 660 34.39 34.25 17.33
CA TYR A 660 35.73 34.26 17.92
C TYR A 660 36.79 34.75 16.94
N LEU A 661 36.75 34.30 15.68
CA LEU A 661 37.70 34.73 14.64
C LEU A 661 37.58 36.23 14.33
N ILE A 662 36.35 36.75 14.25
CA ILE A 662 36.10 38.18 14.06
C ILE A 662 36.58 38.98 15.28
N ALA A 663 36.27 38.53 16.50
CA ALA A 663 36.70 39.18 17.72
C ALA A 663 38.23 39.21 17.86
N PHE A 664 38.92 38.13 17.45
CA PHE A 664 40.37 38.06 17.41
C PHE A 664 40.97 39.05 16.40
N GLU A 665 40.41 39.13 15.20
CA GLU A 665 40.85 40.07 14.15
C GLU A 665 40.70 41.53 14.62
N VAL A 666 39.55 41.87 15.20
CA VAL A 666 39.29 43.20 15.76
C VAL A 666 40.26 43.51 16.90
N GLY A 667 40.53 42.54 17.78
CA GLY A 667 41.51 42.68 18.86
C GLY A 667 42.93 42.97 18.33
N MET A 668 43.36 42.25 17.31
CA MET A 668 44.64 42.47 16.65
C MET A 668 44.70 43.85 15.96
N ALA A 669 43.62 44.24 15.26
CA ALA A 669 43.51 45.55 14.63
C ALA A 669 43.64 46.69 15.65
N LEU A 670 42.96 46.59 16.81
CA LEU A 670 43.04 47.59 17.88
C LEU A 670 44.44 47.72 18.50
N VAL A 671 45.18 46.61 18.63
CA VAL A 671 46.58 46.63 19.10
C VAL A 671 47.50 47.26 18.04
N SER A 672 47.23 47.04 16.75
CA SER A 672 48.05 47.54 15.65
C SER A 672 47.86 49.04 15.34
N HIS A 673 46.66 49.59 15.60
CA HIS A 673 46.31 50.98 15.28
C HIS A 673 46.54 51.98 16.42
N GLU A 674 47.33 51.63 17.44
CA GLU A 674 47.72 52.50 18.58
C GLU A 674 46.57 53.07 19.44
N TYR A 675 45.34 52.56 19.33
CA TYR A 675 44.22 53.00 20.18
C TYR A 675 44.28 52.43 21.61
N VAL A 676 45.09 51.40 21.84
CA VAL A 676 45.38 50.83 23.18
C VAL A 676 46.89 50.92 23.40
N PRO A 677 47.36 51.42 24.57
CA PRO A 677 48.79 51.51 24.83
C PRO A 677 49.40 50.11 24.71
N THR A 678 50.48 49.99 23.95
CA THR A 678 51.26 48.74 23.89
C THR A 678 51.53 48.23 25.32
N PRO A 679 51.62 46.90 25.55
CA PRO A 679 51.90 46.36 26.88
C PRO A 679 53.13 47.00 27.53
N LEU A 680 54.12 47.42 26.72
CA LEU A 680 55.30 48.18 27.13
C LEU A 680 55.01 49.63 27.55
N ALA A 681 54.08 50.33 26.88
CA ALA A 681 53.64 51.67 27.27
C ALA A 681 52.80 51.65 28.56
N LEU A 682 51.96 50.63 28.73
CA LEU A 682 51.17 50.43 29.95
C LEU A 682 52.06 50.02 31.12
N TRP A 683 53.08 49.20 30.88
CA TRP A 683 54.12 48.85 31.87
C TRP A 683 54.98 50.05 32.28
N ARG A 684 55.31 50.95 31.35
CA ARG A 684 56.01 52.22 31.65
C ARG A 684 55.12 53.22 32.41
N ALA A 685 53.83 53.29 32.09
CA ALA A 685 52.89 54.16 32.79
C ALA A 685 52.59 53.69 34.23
N VAL A 686 52.64 52.37 34.49
CA VAL A 686 52.39 51.80 35.84
C VAL A 686 53.62 51.91 36.76
N LEU A 687 54.84 51.97 36.22
CA LEU A 687 56.06 52.02 37.04
C LEU A 687 56.61 53.42 37.33
N GLY A 688 56.09 54.48 36.69
CA GLY A 688 56.50 55.86 36.95
C GLY A 688 57.95 56.15 36.56
N ASP A 689 58.21 57.40 36.17
CA ASP A 689 59.55 57.87 35.82
C ASP A 689 60.54 57.62 36.97
N ALA A 690 61.45 56.68 36.75
CA ALA A 690 62.71 56.61 37.48
C ALA A 690 63.84 56.93 36.47
N ASN A 691 64.38 58.15 36.60
CA ASN A 691 65.57 58.70 35.92
C ASN A 691 65.38 58.98 34.42
N THR A 692 65.49 60.21 33.91
CA THR A 692 66.23 61.43 34.27
C THR A 692 65.65 62.61 33.51
#